data_AF-A0A1J5DNH3-F1
#
_entry.id   AF-A0A1J5DNH3-F1
#
_cell.length_a   1.000
_cell.length_b   1.000
_cell.length_c   1.000
_cell.angle_alpha   90.00
_cell.angle_beta   90.00
_cell.angle_gamma   90.00
#
_symmetry.space_group_name_H-M   'P 1'
#
loop_
_entity.id
_entity.type
_entity.pdbx_description
1 polymer ?
#
loop_
_entity_poly.entity_id
_entity_poly.type
_entity_poly.pdbx_seq_one_letter_code
_entity_poly.pdbx_strand_id
1 'polypeptide(L)'
;MLWLCSVLLLVCLGCDDGAKGHSEDALEFISQIKVATLAFDISENAFAGELEKKPYPPWDVVATDMDLDGDVDVLINWHHLQRPELFENIGGNLVLKNPRSDDRSGFYDNDRVPELFEKQDIMLASIDPKQEGIYVWHDFDRLESWNVYIVPSAAGDYDLELHGNVAVIEKNIDPAYYTPVDNKTFIVHESTLTQPLHIRLKLNVICHTLALDATPKEGMTTFPVIYAGMQQVPFTAGYVALTKPDPHGVVWVDGMGSPEPELYFSRGSVRGMLVPPEPGKIDQFFTWSSDTHRMEFTYQDAVPRDHGRGRQVAWFDADHKGSNELLVSAYLSNNRLLTVEGDTLVDIAEGMNLAKPFMNFAVLDLDEDGWDDLITLDVGGLFVALNKEGQYFEFHPGEEFGLALPFTMTDVSWESSVALHVLDLDNDGDLDIWLTGLRPFESVKGDPFSMVFYQRDKLHFEDITEKLGMSDIQSFRYVLPGDFDNDGLVDGFGLGASLVLLKNLGPAGFQTIEPDPVVLLQDETVGFVADLDNDGWLDAITAMGKRLRISNKSTGNSALMVYLTADGVQPIGAIVRAYYANGSVRAQRYGSAASTRWSQTLLPLHFGIPLDGAIREIGIVWPGDSEEIRTSVEIGQTVLSLKR
;
A
#
# COMPACT_ATOMS: atom_id res chain seq x y z
N MET A 1 -7.99 49.43 34.43
CA MET A 1 -8.08 49.80 33.00
C MET A 1 -6.96 49.06 32.30
N LEU A 2 -7.28 48.28 31.23
CA LEU A 2 -6.49 47.25 30.49
C LEU A 2 -6.51 45.84 31.15
N TRP A 3 -7.40 44.91 30.74
CA TRP A 3 -7.34 43.88 29.64
C TRP A 3 -6.17 42.88 29.83
N LEU A 4 -6.26 41.66 30.41
CA LEU A 4 -7.01 40.38 30.16
C LEU A 4 -6.81 39.78 28.74
N CYS A 5 -6.60 38.47 28.52
CA CYS A 5 -6.23 37.32 29.36
C CYS A 5 -6.09 36.08 28.45
N SER A 6 -5.30 35.12 28.91
CA SER A 6 -5.15 33.76 28.40
C SER A 6 -6.47 32.99 28.41
N VAL A 7 -6.68 32.14 27.39
CA VAL A 7 -7.86 31.29 27.22
C VAL A 7 -7.75 30.07 28.13
N LEU A 8 -8.70 29.98 29.05
CA LEU A 8 -9.06 28.85 29.89
C LEU A 8 -10.59 28.86 29.85
N LEU A 9 -11.22 27.82 29.29
CA LEU A 9 -12.67 27.68 29.30
C LEU A 9 -13.06 26.23 29.55
N LEU A 10 -13.35 25.94 30.83
CA LEU A 10 -14.44 25.05 31.20
C LEU A 10 -15.77 25.78 30.94
N VAL A 11 -16.83 25.03 30.60
CA VAL A 11 -18.03 24.79 31.44
C VAL A 11 -19.21 24.39 30.55
N CYS A 12 -19.78 23.21 30.79
CA CYS A 12 -21.20 23.10 31.14
C CYS A 12 -21.44 21.86 32.02
N LEU A 13 -21.54 22.11 33.33
CA LEU A 13 -22.21 21.24 34.29
C LEU A 13 -23.70 21.63 34.30
N GLY A 14 -24.59 20.66 34.16
CA GLY A 14 -26.01 20.89 34.39
C GLY A 14 -26.97 19.84 33.81
N CYS A 15 -26.87 18.58 34.25
CA CYS A 15 -28.02 17.71 34.49
C CYS A 15 -27.60 16.65 35.52
N ASP A 16 -28.09 16.84 36.75
CA ASP A 16 -28.16 15.82 37.80
C ASP A 16 -29.46 15.04 37.54
N ASP A 17 -29.35 13.72 37.32
CA ASP A 17 -30.21 12.69 37.91
C ASP A 17 -29.97 11.32 37.22
N GLY A 18 -29.31 10.40 37.95
CA GLY A 18 -29.56 8.96 37.78
C GLY A 18 -28.53 8.09 37.05
N ALA A 19 -27.24 8.14 37.42
CA ALA A 19 -26.32 7.02 37.15
C ALA A 19 -25.22 6.96 38.24
N LYS A 20 -25.57 6.46 39.42
CA LYS A 20 -24.58 6.04 40.43
C LYS A 20 -24.40 4.53 40.34
N GLY A 21 -23.21 4.13 39.88
CA GLY A 21 -22.75 2.76 39.71
C GLY A 21 -22.18 2.62 38.30
N HIS A 22 -20.97 2.07 38.17
CA HIS A 22 -20.18 1.97 36.92
C HIS A 22 -19.35 3.22 36.57
N SER A 23 -18.39 3.61 37.41
CA SER A 23 -17.29 4.48 36.97
C SER A 23 -15.93 4.19 37.60
N GLU A 24 -15.74 3.06 38.28
CA GLU A 24 -14.41 2.66 38.78
C GLU A 24 -13.87 1.46 37.97
N ASP A 25 -14.70 0.47 37.63
CA ASP A 25 -14.29 -0.69 36.81
C ASP A 25 -13.94 -0.33 35.35
N ALA A 26 -14.60 0.68 34.77
CA ALA A 26 -14.31 1.13 33.40
C ALA A 26 -12.99 1.91 33.29
N LEU A 27 -12.52 2.54 34.38
CA LEU A 27 -11.26 3.30 34.38
C LEU A 27 -10.03 2.41 34.62
N GLU A 28 -10.20 1.28 35.33
CA GLU A 28 -9.09 0.35 35.60
C GLU A 28 -8.70 -0.48 34.36
N PHE A 29 -9.64 -0.73 33.43
CA PHE A 29 -9.39 -1.37 32.13
C PHE A 29 -8.76 -0.42 31.09
N ILE A 30 -9.24 0.83 31.00
CA ILE A 30 -8.73 1.84 30.05
C ILE A 30 -7.25 2.21 30.32
N SER A 31 -6.78 2.02 31.56
CA SER A 31 -5.36 2.26 31.93
C SER A 31 -4.38 1.14 31.52
N GLN A 32 -4.87 0.03 30.95
CA GLN A 32 -4.04 -1.14 30.64
C GLN A 32 -3.44 -1.15 29.24
N ILE A 33 -3.91 -0.26 28.35
CA ILE A 33 -3.33 -0.10 27.01
C ILE A 33 -1.97 0.58 27.17
N LYS A 34 -0.95 -0.25 27.39
CA LYS A 34 0.45 0.16 27.42
C LYS A 34 1.02 0.01 26.03
N VAL A 35 0.87 1.06 25.23
CA VAL A 35 1.59 1.14 23.97
C VAL A 35 3.07 1.35 24.27
N ALA A 36 3.90 0.36 23.97
CA ALA A 36 5.34 0.56 23.90
C ALA A 36 5.69 0.93 22.46
N THR A 37 6.23 2.13 22.26
CA THR A 37 6.79 2.53 20.96
C THR A 37 8.19 1.95 20.83
N LEU A 38 8.38 1.02 19.90
CA LEU A 38 9.70 0.61 19.44
C LEU A 38 9.94 1.23 18.06
N ALA A 39 11.03 2.00 17.92
CA ALA A 39 11.50 2.36 16.59
C ALA A 39 12.04 1.08 15.94
N PHE A 40 11.84 0.91 14.63
CA PHE A 40 12.47 -0.18 13.88
C PHE A 40 13.96 -0.24 14.22
N ASP A 41 14.47 -1.41 14.59
CA ASP A 41 15.87 -1.57 14.91
C ASP A 41 16.68 -1.66 13.61
N ILE A 42 17.02 -0.50 13.06
CA ILE A 42 17.90 -0.38 11.88
C ILE A 42 19.38 -0.54 12.30
N SER A 43 19.67 -0.79 13.59
CA SER A 43 21.00 -0.56 14.16
C SER A 43 22.07 -1.57 13.73
N GLU A 44 21.70 -2.73 13.17
CA GLU A 44 22.70 -3.72 12.75
C GLU A 44 23.37 -3.39 11.41
N ASN A 45 22.82 -2.50 10.58
CA ASN A 45 23.45 -2.14 9.29
C ASN A 45 23.17 -0.71 8.79
N ALA A 46 22.61 0.19 9.61
CA ALA A 46 22.44 1.58 9.21
C ALA A 46 23.79 2.26 8.94
N PHE A 47 24.05 2.59 7.68
CA PHE A 47 25.19 3.45 7.35
C PHE A 47 24.97 4.85 7.94
N ALA A 48 26.03 5.46 8.46
CA ALA A 48 26.02 6.86 8.89
C ALA A 48 25.48 7.75 7.74
N GLY A 49 24.31 8.38 7.95
CA GLY A 49 23.64 9.25 6.98
C GLY A 49 22.16 8.92 6.69
N GLU A 50 21.66 7.75 7.09
CA GLU A 50 20.29 7.29 6.75
C GLU A 50 19.13 8.05 7.41
N LEU A 51 19.41 8.96 8.35
CA LEU A 51 18.37 9.53 9.23
C LEU A 51 17.93 10.96 8.92
N GLU A 52 18.52 11.66 7.95
CA GLU A 52 18.19 13.08 7.73
C GLU A 52 18.09 13.52 6.26
N LYS A 53 16.86 13.43 5.71
CA LYS A 53 16.03 14.57 5.26
C LYS A 53 14.87 14.08 4.41
N LYS A 54 13.65 14.32 4.92
CA LYS A 54 12.32 14.10 4.32
C LYS A 54 12.28 12.99 3.26
N PRO A 55 12.18 11.71 3.66
CA PRO A 55 11.66 10.72 2.73
C PRO A 55 10.25 11.17 2.32
N TYR A 56 10.04 11.33 1.00
CA TYR A 56 8.68 11.30 0.47
C TYR A 56 8.04 10.00 0.96
N PRO A 57 6.79 10.03 1.43
CA PRO A 57 6.31 8.93 2.25
C PRO A 57 6.17 7.65 1.40
N PRO A 58 6.34 6.46 1.99
CA PRO A 58 5.88 5.22 1.37
C PRO A 58 4.36 5.25 1.29
N TRP A 59 3.75 4.66 0.27
CA TRP A 59 2.28 4.70 0.13
C TRP A 59 1.63 3.37 0.36
N ASP A 60 2.42 2.30 0.25
CA ASP A 60 1.94 0.93 0.26
C ASP A 60 2.82 0.09 1.18
N VAL A 61 2.17 -0.73 2.00
CA VAL A 61 2.82 -1.68 2.89
C VAL A 61 2.10 -3.01 2.70
N VAL A 62 2.83 -4.11 2.67
CA VAL A 62 2.26 -5.45 2.70
C VAL A 62 2.88 -6.18 3.88
N ALA A 63 2.05 -6.96 4.56
CA ALA A 63 2.50 -7.84 5.61
C ALA A 63 1.97 -9.25 5.33
N THR A 64 2.84 -10.25 5.41
CA THR A 64 2.48 -11.65 5.24
C THR A 64 3.65 -12.50 5.70
N ASP A 65 3.45 -13.79 5.85
CA ASP A 65 4.52 -14.76 6.06
C ASP A 65 5.24 -14.98 4.72
N MET A 66 6.32 -14.24 4.47
CA MET A 66 6.96 -14.15 3.15
C MET A 66 7.96 -15.28 2.92
N ASP A 67 8.51 -15.85 3.99
CA ASP A 67 9.45 -16.98 3.95
C ASP A 67 8.85 -18.30 4.45
N LEU A 68 7.55 -18.30 4.77
CA LEU A 68 6.75 -19.46 5.17
C LEU A 68 7.21 -20.10 6.48
N ASP A 69 7.74 -19.30 7.41
CA ASP A 69 8.19 -19.74 8.72
C ASP A 69 7.13 -19.62 9.82
N GLY A 70 6.01 -18.95 9.51
CA GLY A 70 4.83 -18.82 10.34
C GLY A 70 4.72 -17.49 11.09
N ASP A 71 5.68 -16.58 10.99
CA ASP A 71 5.52 -15.21 11.48
C ASP A 71 5.29 -14.19 10.36
N VAL A 72 4.82 -12.99 10.73
CA VAL A 72 4.40 -11.97 9.75
C VAL A 72 5.55 -11.02 9.45
N ASP A 73 6.05 -11.08 8.21
CA ASP A 73 7.03 -10.16 7.65
C ASP A 73 6.40 -8.88 7.11
N VAL A 74 7.25 -7.90 6.78
CA VAL A 74 6.82 -6.58 6.31
C VAL A 74 7.61 -6.13 5.09
N LEU A 75 6.90 -5.76 4.03
CA LEU A 75 7.44 -5.06 2.87
C LEU A 75 6.90 -3.63 2.83
N ILE A 76 7.79 -2.65 2.88
CA ILE A 76 7.44 -1.23 2.72
C ILE A 76 7.78 -0.81 1.30
N ASN A 77 6.75 -0.47 0.51
CA ASN A 77 6.91 0.00 -0.86
C ASN A 77 6.91 1.55 -0.94
N TRP A 78 7.91 2.09 -1.61
CA TRP A 78 8.09 3.54 -1.75
C TRP A 78 7.49 4.04 -3.05
N HIS A 79 6.72 5.12 -2.99
CA HIS A 79 6.07 5.75 -4.15
C HIS A 79 7.05 6.44 -5.12
N HIS A 80 8.37 6.36 -4.88
CA HIS A 80 9.40 6.92 -5.77
C HIS A 80 10.49 5.89 -6.06
N LEU A 81 11.63 6.34 -6.55
CA LEU A 81 12.79 5.52 -6.91
C LEU A 81 13.52 4.91 -5.69
N GLN A 82 12.88 4.90 -4.51
CA GLN A 82 13.43 4.22 -3.35
C GLN A 82 13.08 2.73 -3.44
N ARG A 83 14.07 1.94 -3.07
CA ARG A 83 14.04 0.48 -2.95
C ARG A 83 12.97 0.04 -1.93
N PRO A 84 12.07 -0.92 -2.23
CA PRO A 84 11.19 -1.45 -1.20
C PRO A 84 12.00 -2.08 -0.06
N GLU A 85 11.61 -1.84 1.18
CA GLU A 85 12.34 -2.38 2.33
C GLU A 85 11.65 -3.64 2.83
N LEU A 86 12.39 -4.74 2.88
CA LEU A 86 11.92 -6.03 3.38
C LEU A 86 12.43 -6.22 4.81
N PHE A 87 11.51 -6.39 5.74
CA PHE A 87 11.80 -6.72 7.13
C PHE A 87 11.30 -8.13 7.42
N GLU A 88 12.23 -9.02 7.76
CA GLU A 88 11.88 -10.33 8.30
C GLU A 88 11.50 -10.16 9.76
N ASN A 89 10.44 -10.82 10.21
CA ASN A 89 10.15 -10.91 11.62
C ASN A 89 10.95 -12.07 12.22
N ILE A 90 11.65 -11.80 13.32
CA ILE A 90 12.42 -12.82 14.04
C ILE A 90 12.02 -12.75 15.50
N GLY A 91 11.01 -13.55 15.85
CA GLY A 91 10.50 -13.63 17.21
C GLY A 91 10.00 -12.27 17.73
N GLY A 92 9.26 -11.55 16.90
CA GLY A 92 8.71 -10.23 17.17
C GLY A 92 9.63 -9.06 16.82
N ASN A 93 10.84 -9.31 16.33
CA ASN A 93 11.78 -8.25 15.95
C ASN A 93 11.87 -8.14 14.44
N LEU A 94 11.50 -6.97 13.90
CA LEU A 94 11.60 -6.69 12.46
C LEU A 94 13.04 -6.34 12.08
N VAL A 95 13.69 -7.21 11.31
CA VAL A 95 15.09 -7.11 10.85
C VAL A 95 15.13 -6.85 9.35
N LEU A 96 15.79 -5.77 8.94
CA LEU A 96 15.94 -5.41 7.51
C LEU A 96 16.81 -6.46 6.77
N LYS A 97 16.23 -7.14 5.77
CA LYS A 97 16.88 -8.22 5.01
C LYS A 97 17.54 -7.83 3.71
N ASN A 98 17.14 -6.70 3.12
CA ASN A 98 17.70 -6.18 1.88
C ASN A 98 18.39 -4.82 2.09
N PRO A 99 19.37 -4.71 3.02
CA PRO A 99 20.09 -3.47 3.23
C PRO A 99 20.84 -3.09 1.94
N ARG A 100 20.98 -1.78 1.69
CA ARG A 100 21.52 -1.26 0.42
C ARG A 100 22.91 -1.78 0.04
N SER A 101 23.70 -2.28 0.99
CA SER A 101 25.07 -2.74 0.78
C SER A 101 25.23 -4.25 0.57
N ASP A 102 24.20 -5.05 0.81
CA ASP A 102 24.25 -6.52 0.74
C ASP A 102 22.83 -7.04 0.48
N ASP A 103 22.35 -6.86 -0.76
CA ASP A 103 21.05 -7.40 -1.15
C ASP A 103 21.12 -8.89 -1.44
N ARG A 104 20.59 -9.68 -0.51
CA ARG A 104 20.50 -11.14 -0.68
C ARG A 104 19.16 -11.59 -1.25
N SER A 105 18.17 -10.69 -1.34
CA SER A 105 16.83 -11.01 -1.82
C SER A 105 16.76 -11.23 -3.33
N GLY A 106 17.74 -10.68 -4.08
CA GLY A 106 17.73 -10.67 -5.55
C GLY A 106 16.84 -9.58 -6.15
N PHE A 107 16.09 -8.82 -5.33
CA PHE A 107 15.24 -7.73 -5.81
C PHE A 107 16.02 -6.64 -6.55
N TYR A 108 17.29 -6.41 -6.18
CA TYR A 108 18.12 -5.36 -6.78
C TYR A 108 19.14 -5.84 -7.82
N ASP A 109 19.31 -7.14 -8.00
CA ASP A 109 20.15 -7.72 -9.06
C ASP A 109 19.49 -7.60 -10.47
N ASN A 110 18.48 -6.75 -10.63
CA ASN A 110 17.82 -6.49 -11.90
C ASN A 110 18.58 -5.45 -12.72
N ASP A 111 19.28 -5.91 -13.77
CA ASP A 111 20.03 -5.09 -14.74
C ASP A 111 19.21 -3.95 -15.40
N ARG A 112 17.88 -4.00 -15.30
CA ARG A 112 16.94 -3.02 -15.90
C ARG A 112 16.35 -2.04 -14.91
N VAL A 113 16.65 -2.18 -13.61
CA VAL A 113 16.29 -1.20 -12.57
C VAL A 113 17.59 -0.54 -12.11
N PRO A 114 17.94 0.63 -12.67
CA PRO A 114 19.09 1.37 -12.22
C PRO A 114 19.05 1.60 -10.71
N GLU A 115 20.03 1.10 -9.97
CA GLU A 115 20.22 1.46 -8.56
C GLU A 115 20.65 2.93 -8.47
N LEU A 116 19.66 3.81 -8.40
CA LEU A 116 19.90 5.25 -8.47
C LEU A 116 20.52 5.83 -7.18
N PHE A 117 20.63 5.06 -6.09
CA PHE A 117 21.07 5.59 -4.78
C PHE A 117 21.98 4.62 -4.02
N GLU A 118 23.20 5.09 -3.77
CA GLU A 118 24.02 4.68 -2.63
C GLU A 118 24.42 5.93 -1.88
N LYS A 119 24.32 5.85 -0.54
CA LYS A 119 24.62 6.91 0.44
C LYS A 119 23.91 8.26 0.22
N GLN A 120 22.99 8.56 1.13
CA GLN A 120 22.51 9.93 1.37
C GLN A 120 23.63 10.76 2.01
N ASP A 121 24.51 11.30 1.19
CA ASP A 121 25.04 12.63 1.42
C ASP A 121 24.81 13.39 0.12
N ILE A 122 24.36 14.64 0.24
CA ILE A 122 24.07 15.56 -0.86
C ILE A 122 25.06 15.29 -2.01
N MET A 123 24.57 14.78 -3.15
CA MET A 123 25.34 14.41 -4.37
C MET A 123 25.95 15.63 -5.09
N LEU A 124 26.47 16.58 -4.33
CA LEU A 124 27.41 17.59 -4.80
C LEU A 124 28.84 17.30 -4.31
N ALA A 125 29.03 16.38 -3.36
CA ALA A 125 30.36 16.12 -2.75
C ALA A 125 30.93 14.70 -2.97
N SER A 126 30.14 13.72 -3.44
CA SER A 126 30.56 12.30 -3.56
C SER A 126 30.70 11.76 -4.98
N ILE A 127 30.30 12.50 -6.03
CA ILE A 127 30.75 12.17 -7.39
C ILE A 127 32.25 12.32 -7.38
N ASP A 128 33.03 11.24 -7.51
CA ASP A 128 34.48 11.37 -7.69
C ASP A 128 34.69 12.09 -9.04
N PRO A 129 35.05 13.39 -9.05
CA PRO A 129 35.13 14.15 -10.29
C PRO A 129 36.33 13.72 -11.15
N LYS A 130 36.99 12.61 -10.79
CA LYS A 130 38.15 12.03 -11.46
C LYS A 130 37.80 10.90 -12.41
N GLN A 131 36.62 10.28 -12.31
CA GLN A 131 36.22 9.20 -13.22
C GLN A 131 35.37 9.76 -14.36
N GLU A 132 35.80 9.46 -15.59
CA GLU A 132 35.16 9.92 -16.82
C GLU A 132 33.81 9.22 -17.01
N GLY A 133 32.76 9.96 -17.37
CA GLY A 133 31.43 9.38 -17.58
C GLY A 133 30.27 10.34 -17.36
N ILE A 134 29.05 9.80 -17.49
CA ILE A 134 27.79 10.54 -17.37
C ILE A 134 27.06 10.04 -16.12
N TYR A 135 26.92 10.91 -15.13
CA TYR A 135 26.24 10.63 -13.86
C TYR A 135 24.82 11.19 -13.90
N VAL A 136 23.81 10.37 -13.55
CA VAL A 136 22.40 10.77 -13.60
C VAL A 136 21.68 10.38 -12.31
N TRP A 137 20.94 11.32 -11.70
CA TRP A 137 20.14 11.09 -10.49
C TRP A 137 18.93 12.02 -10.40
N HIS A 138 17.96 11.74 -9.53
CA HIS A 138 16.79 12.60 -9.32
C HIS A 138 17.01 13.64 -8.20
N ASP A 139 16.34 14.79 -8.29
CA ASP A 139 16.30 15.76 -7.19
C ASP A 139 15.21 15.38 -6.18
N PHE A 140 15.61 15.01 -4.96
CA PHE A 140 14.68 14.58 -3.90
C PHE A 140 13.67 15.66 -3.50
N ASP A 141 14.07 16.94 -3.58
CA ASP A 141 13.21 18.06 -3.16
C ASP A 141 12.27 18.52 -4.30
N ARG A 142 12.42 17.98 -5.51
CA ARG A 142 11.70 18.43 -6.71
C ARG A 142 11.30 17.23 -7.58
N LEU A 143 10.07 16.77 -7.40
CA LEU A 143 9.46 15.60 -8.07
C LEU A 143 9.63 15.50 -9.59
N GLU A 144 9.94 16.61 -10.26
CA GLU A 144 9.97 16.77 -11.71
C GLU A 144 11.40 17.02 -12.24
N SER A 145 12.45 16.87 -11.43
CA SER A 145 13.82 17.26 -11.85
C SER A 145 14.82 16.10 -11.85
N TRP A 146 15.58 16.00 -12.95
CA TRP A 146 16.77 15.18 -13.08
C TRP A 146 18.02 16.04 -13.00
N ASN A 147 19.06 15.50 -12.36
CA ASN A 147 20.41 16.03 -12.40
C ASN A 147 21.25 15.12 -13.30
N VAL A 148 21.97 15.73 -14.22
CA VAL A 148 22.93 15.08 -15.11
C VAL A 148 24.27 15.77 -14.90
N TYR A 149 25.30 15.02 -14.52
CA TYR A 149 26.65 15.51 -14.30
C TYR A 149 27.61 14.78 -15.23
N ILE A 150 28.27 15.53 -16.10
CA ILE A 150 29.11 14.97 -17.16
C ILE A 150 30.56 15.27 -16.77
N VAL A 151 31.35 14.22 -16.51
CA VAL A 151 32.80 14.33 -16.36
C VAL A 151 33.42 13.99 -17.71
N PRO A 152 33.98 14.97 -18.42
CA PRO A 152 34.47 14.76 -19.78
C PRO A 152 35.61 13.74 -19.78
N SER A 153 35.61 12.87 -20.77
CA SER A 153 36.70 11.95 -21.03
C SER A 153 37.93 12.67 -21.59
N ALA A 154 39.13 12.19 -21.26
CA ALA A 154 40.38 12.69 -21.85
C ALA A 154 40.45 12.45 -23.38
N ALA A 155 39.55 11.64 -23.92
CA ALA A 155 39.41 11.31 -25.33
C ALA A 155 38.17 11.95 -26.00
N GLY A 156 37.49 12.89 -25.34
CA GLY A 156 36.13 13.34 -25.68
C GLY A 156 35.88 13.70 -27.13
N ASP A 157 35.12 12.86 -27.83
CA ASP A 157 34.79 12.99 -29.25
C ASP A 157 33.41 12.38 -29.59
N TYR A 158 32.41 12.54 -28.71
CA TYR A 158 31.02 12.20 -29.00
C TYR A 158 30.08 13.39 -28.76
N ASP A 159 28.93 13.38 -29.43
CA ASP A 159 27.80 14.26 -29.14
C ASP A 159 26.80 13.46 -28.28
N LEU A 160 26.50 13.99 -27.08
CA LEU A 160 25.50 13.43 -26.18
C LEU A 160 24.19 14.17 -26.38
N GLU A 161 23.20 13.50 -26.97
CA GLU A 161 21.86 14.02 -27.13
C GLU A 161 21.00 13.64 -25.93
N LEU A 162 20.55 14.64 -25.19
CA LEU A 162 19.67 14.48 -24.04
C LEU A 162 18.23 14.69 -24.51
N HIS A 163 17.46 13.62 -24.51
CA HIS A 163 16.04 13.61 -24.84
C HIS A 163 15.24 13.63 -23.53
N GLY A 164 14.86 14.82 -23.10
CA GLY A 164 13.87 14.99 -22.03
C GLY A 164 12.48 15.10 -22.62
N ASN A 165 11.46 14.52 -22.00
CA ASN A 165 10.11 14.56 -22.57
C ASN A 165 9.40 15.92 -22.35
N VAL A 166 10.04 17.05 -22.70
CA VAL A 166 9.89 18.46 -22.30
C VAL A 166 10.79 18.82 -21.12
N ALA A 167 12.09 19.02 -21.38
CA ALA A 167 13.04 19.49 -20.40
C ALA A 167 13.25 21.01 -20.50
N VAL A 168 13.09 21.71 -19.40
CA VAL A 168 13.64 23.06 -19.21
C VAL A 168 14.91 22.92 -18.38
N ILE A 169 16.02 23.39 -18.94
CA ILE A 169 17.27 23.50 -18.22
C ILE A 169 17.09 24.55 -17.10
N GLU A 170 17.12 24.12 -15.84
CA GLU A 170 16.87 25.00 -14.68
C GLU A 170 18.12 25.81 -14.25
N LYS A 171 19.31 25.44 -14.74
CA LYS A 171 20.59 26.02 -14.31
C LYS A 171 21.25 26.79 -15.46
N ASN A 172 22.00 27.85 -15.13
CA ASN A 172 22.81 28.61 -16.07
C ASN A 172 23.97 27.76 -16.62
N ILE A 173 23.69 26.90 -17.60
CA ILE A 173 24.70 26.27 -18.43
C ILE A 173 25.19 27.32 -19.43
N ASP A 174 26.50 27.43 -19.59
CA ASP A 174 27.06 28.26 -20.65
C ASP A 174 26.54 27.77 -22.01
N PRO A 175 25.83 28.60 -22.80
CA PRO A 175 25.33 28.24 -24.12
C PRO A 175 26.41 27.72 -25.09
N ALA A 176 27.69 27.91 -24.79
CA ALA A 176 28.78 27.34 -25.56
C ALA A 176 28.89 25.80 -25.50
N TYR A 177 28.31 25.16 -24.47
CA TYR A 177 28.47 23.71 -24.25
C TYR A 177 27.27 22.87 -24.71
N TYR A 178 26.19 23.49 -25.17
CA TYR A 178 25.02 22.76 -25.66
C TYR A 178 24.33 23.46 -26.81
N THR A 179 23.67 22.66 -27.65
CA THR A 179 22.80 23.13 -28.72
C THR A 179 21.37 22.70 -28.43
N PRO A 180 20.43 23.63 -28.17
CA PRO A 180 19.02 23.30 -28.09
C PRO A 180 18.52 22.88 -29.48
N VAL A 181 17.93 21.69 -29.57
CA VAL A 181 17.27 21.20 -30.79
C VAL A 181 15.81 21.65 -30.79
N ASP A 182 15.12 21.44 -29.67
CA ASP A 182 13.76 21.92 -29.40
C ASP A 182 13.51 22.04 -27.88
N ASN A 183 12.24 22.12 -27.45
CA ASN A 183 11.86 22.24 -26.04
C ASN A 183 11.97 20.93 -25.24
N LYS A 184 12.40 19.84 -25.88
CA LYS A 184 12.53 18.48 -25.36
C LYS A 184 13.98 17.99 -25.44
N THR A 185 14.69 18.38 -26.49
CA THR A 185 15.98 17.81 -26.85
C THR A 185 17.09 18.86 -26.85
N PHE A 186 18.22 18.52 -26.23
CA PHE A 186 19.43 19.33 -26.21
C PHE A 186 20.64 18.45 -26.46
N ILE A 187 21.55 18.89 -27.32
CA ILE A 187 22.81 18.20 -27.59
C ILE A 187 23.89 18.83 -26.73
N VAL A 188 24.58 18.02 -25.92
CA VAL A 188 25.79 18.41 -25.19
C VAL A 188 27.00 17.98 -26.00
N HIS A 189 27.86 18.94 -26.33
CA HIS A 189 29.07 18.68 -27.10
C HIS A 189 30.21 18.40 -26.14
N GLU A 190 30.48 17.13 -25.84
CA GLU A 190 31.51 16.77 -24.86
C GLU A 190 32.91 17.25 -25.28
N SER A 191 33.20 17.21 -26.59
CA SER A 191 34.47 17.70 -27.15
C SER A 191 34.78 19.19 -26.87
N THR A 192 33.80 19.97 -26.41
CA THR A 192 34.01 21.37 -26.01
C THR A 192 34.12 21.56 -24.49
N LEU A 193 33.87 20.51 -23.70
CA LEU A 193 33.95 20.53 -22.24
C LEU A 193 35.41 20.51 -21.79
N THR A 194 35.82 21.56 -21.08
CA THR A 194 37.16 21.67 -20.45
C THR A 194 37.12 21.40 -18.95
N GLN A 195 35.93 21.21 -18.40
CA GLN A 195 35.64 20.94 -16.99
C GLN A 195 34.31 20.18 -16.90
N PRO A 196 34.04 19.47 -15.78
CA PRO A 196 32.76 18.81 -15.58
C PRO A 196 31.57 19.75 -15.69
N LEU A 197 30.48 19.26 -16.30
CA LEU A 197 29.25 20.02 -16.53
C LEU A 197 28.09 19.46 -15.69
N HIS A 198 27.48 20.30 -14.85
CA HIS A 198 26.27 19.97 -14.10
C HIS A 198 25.04 20.58 -14.75
N ILE A 199 24.18 19.71 -15.28
CA ILE A 199 22.90 20.02 -15.90
C ILE A 199 21.79 19.65 -14.93
N ARG A 200 20.85 20.57 -14.72
CA ARG A 200 19.58 20.25 -14.09
C ARG A 200 18.48 20.37 -15.12
N LEU A 201 17.80 19.26 -15.37
CA LEU A 201 16.67 19.17 -16.29
C LEU A 201 15.40 19.13 -15.44
N LYS A 202 14.58 20.17 -15.54
CA LYS A 202 13.21 20.11 -15.04
C LYS A 202 12.30 19.62 -16.16
N LEU A 203 11.58 18.55 -15.90
CA LEU A 203 10.58 18.03 -16.80
C LEU A 203 9.29 18.84 -16.60
N ASN A 204 8.88 19.59 -17.61
CA ASN A 204 7.66 20.41 -17.56
C ASN A 204 6.38 19.59 -17.72
N VAL A 205 6.50 18.30 -18.01
CA VAL A 205 5.42 17.33 -18.07
C VAL A 205 5.84 16.09 -17.30
N ILE A 206 4.84 15.49 -16.69
CA ILE A 206 4.85 14.35 -15.79
C ILE A 206 5.13 13.03 -16.56
N CYS A 207 6.13 13.04 -17.43
CA CYS A 207 6.71 11.84 -18.03
C CYS A 207 8.12 11.73 -17.47
N HIS A 208 8.33 10.80 -16.55
CA HIS A 208 9.60 10.63 -15.85
C HIS A 208 10.63 9.79 -16.62
N THR A 209 10.56 9.80 -17.95
CA THR A 209 11.56 9.14 -18.79
C THR A 209 12.59 10.16 -19.27
N LEU A 210 13.85 9.96 -18.89
CA LEU A 210 15.00 10.64 -19.48
C LEU A 210 15.66 9.65 -20.45
N ALA A 211 15.64 9.98 -21.73
CA ALA A 211 16.41 9.27 -22.74
C ALA A 211 17.76 9.98 -22.95
N LEU A 212 18.82 9.19 -23.00
CA LEU A 212 20.18 9.59 -23.29
C LEU A 212 20.61 8.88 -24.56
N ASP A 213 20.83 9.63 -25.62
CA ASP A 213 21.42 9.15 -26.86
C ASP A 213 22.87 9.62 -26.93
N ALA A 214 23.81 8.72 -27.20
CA ALA A 214 25.19 9.10 -27.47
C ALA A 214 25.53 8.69 -28.91
N THR A 215 25.85 9.68 -29.73
CA THR A 215 26.32 9.43 -31.09
C THR A 215 27.86 9.51 -31.12
N PRO A 216 28.57 8.39 -31.30
CA PRO A 216 30.02 8.41 -31.40
C PRO A 216 30.43 9.03 -32.75
N LYS A 217 31.52 9.83 -32.77
CA LYS A 217 32.09 10.28 -34.03
C LYS A 217 32.64 9.09 -34.85
N GLU A 218 32.73 9.29 -36.16
CA GLU A 218 33.17 8.29 -37.13
C GLU A 218 34.53 7.67 -36.73
N GLY A 219 34.56 6.34 -36.56
CA GLY A 219 35.78 5.59 -36.22
C GLY A 219 35.95 5.17 -34.75
N MET A 220 35.02 5.54 -33.85
CA MET A 220 35.00 5.05 -32.46
C MET A 220 34.26 3.72 -32.31
N THR A 221 34.69 2.91 -31.31
CA THR A 221 34.08 1.61 -30.95
C THR A 221 33.69 1.50 -29.47
N THR A 222 33.86 2.57 -28.68
CA THR A 222 33.61 2.56 -27.23
C THR A 222 32.78 3.77 -26.83
N PHE A 223 31.76 3.54 -26.04
CA PHE A 223 30.87 4.58 -25.50
C PHE A 223 31.29 4.97 -24.08
N PRO A 224 30.91 6.17 -23.60
CA PRO A 224 31.08 6.53 -22.20
C PRO A 224 30.31 5.59 -21.29
N VAL A 225 30.79 5.48 -20.05
CA VAL A 225 30.08 4.78 -18.99
C VAL A 225 29.00 5.71 -18.41
N ILE A 226 27.74 5.24 -18.35
CA ILE A 226 26.71 5.91 -17.56
C ILE A 226 26.76 5.36 -16.14
N TYR A 227 26.75 6.29 -15.19
CA TYR A 227 26.51 6.03 -13.78
C TYR A 227 25.11 6.54 -13.44
N ALA A 228 24.13 5.64 -13.44
CA ALA A 228 22.77 5.96 -13.04
C ALA A 228 22.67 5.66 -11.54
N GLY A 229 22.73 6.71 -10.71
CA GLY A 229 23.09 6.56 -9.30
C GLY A 229 24.48 6.00 -9.14
N MET A 230 24.59 4.76 -8.65
CA MET A 230 25.87 4.07 -8.54
C MET A 230 25.98 2.77 -9.34
N GLN A 231 24.95 2.44 -10.12
CA GLN A 231 25.04 1.36 -11.09
C GLN A 231 25.73 1.83 -12.37
N GLN A 232 26.61 0.96 -12.87
CA GLN A 232 27.27 1.12 -14.15
C GLN A 232 26.37 0.58 -15.26
N VAL A 233 25.79 1.45 -16.08
CA VAL A 233 24.95 1.05 -17.22
C VAL A 233 25.82 1.05 -18.50
N PRO A 234 26.07 -0.12 -19.13
CA PRO A 234 26.84 -0.17 -20.35
C PRO A 234 26.03 0.38 -21.55
N PHE A 235 26.59 1.38 -22.22
CA PHE A 235 26.12 1.84 -23.54
C PHE A 235 26.44 0.75 -24.58
N THR A 236 25.50 -0.16 -24.87
CA THR A 236 25.69 -1.17 -25.91
C THR A 236 25.11 -0.73 -27.28
N ALA A 237 24.25 0.28 -27.32
CA ALA A 237 23.49 0.66 -28.52
C ALA A 237 23.39 2.17 -28.83
N GLY A 238 24.13 3.04 -28.15
CA GLY A 238 23.99 4.49 -28.36
C GLY A 238 22.72 5.11 -27.77
N TYR A 239 21.93 4.37 -26.99
CA TYR A 239 20.69 4.83 -26.34
C TYR A 239 20.52 4.21 -24.95
N VAL A 240 20.07 4.99 -23.96
CA VAL A 240 19.61 4.55 -22.63
C VAL A 240 18.38 5.34 -22.21
N ALA A 241 17.32 4.66 -21.77
CA ALA A 241 16.13 5.30 -21.18
C ALA A 241 16.05 5.01 -19.67
N LEU A 242 15.87 6.06 -18.87
CA LEU A 242 15.69 6.00 -17.42
C LEU A 242 14.27 6.44 -17.08
N THR A 243 13.46 5.57 -16.47
CA THR A 243 12.05 5.86 -16.13
C THR A 243 11.80 5.78 -14.63
N LYS A 244 11.06 6.73 -14.06
CA LYS A 244 10.58 6.63 -12.66
C LYS A 244 9.40 5.63 -12.58
N PRO A 245 9.48 4.62 -11.69
CA PRO A 245 8.52 3.52 -11.63
C PRO A 245 7.15 3.90 -11.07
N ASP A 246 7.07 4.94 -10.21
CA ASP A 246 5.83 5.39 -9.53
C ASP A 246 4.97 4.20 -9.05
N PRO A 247 5.54 3.26 -8.27
CA PRO A 247 4.84 2.03 -7.92
C PRO A 247 3.68 2.34 -6.97
N HIS A 248 2.56 1.66 -7.20
CA HIS A 248 1.32 1.76 -6.45
C HIS A 248 0.70 0.39 -6.32
N GLY A 249 0.26 0.04 -5.12
CA GLY A 249 -0.34 -1.25 -4.88
C GLY A 249 0.68 -2.37 -5.02
N VAL A 250 0.77 -3.18 -3.98
CA VAL A 250 1.62 -4.36 -3.96
C VAL A 250 0.82 -5.55 -3.45
N VAL A 251 1.11 -6.73 -3.99
CA VAL A 251 0.65 -8.00 -3.45
C VAL A 251 1.85 -8.93 -3.36
N TRP A 252 2.01 -9.62 -2.23
CA TRP A 252 2.96 -10.70 -2.05
C TRP A 252 2.16 -11.92 -1.61
N VAL A 253 1.71 -12.72 -2.55
CA VAL A 253 0.69 -13.75 -2.35
C VAL A 253 0.91 -14.87 -3.36
N ASP A 254 0.74 -16.13 -2.95
CA ASP A 254 0.55 -17.22 -3.90
C ASP A 254 -0.86 -17.16 -4.49
N GLY A 255 -0.97 -16.49 -5.64
CA GLY A 255 -2.20 -16.39 -6.43
C GLY A 255 -2.30 -17.47 -7.50
N MET A 256 -1.18 -18.08 -7.87
CA MET A 256 -1.08 -18.96 -9.03
C MET A 256 -1.01 -20.45 -8.66
N GLY A 257 -1.01 -20.79 -7.37
CA GLY A 257 -0.93 -22.15 -6.84
C GLY A 257 0.48 -22.72 -6.94
N SER A 258 1.47 -21.84 -6.89
CA SER A 258 2.87 -22.22 -6.89
C SER A 258 3.34 -22.43 -5.44
N PRO A 259 4.42 -23.20 -5.20
CA PRO A 259 4.86 -23.47 -3.82
C PRO A 259 5.33 -22.22 -3.05
N GLU A 260 5.61 -21.13 -3.76
CA GLU A 260 6.25 -19.93 -3.23
C GLU A 260 5.47 -18.70 -3.74
N PRO A 261 5.17 -17.71 -2.90
CA PRO A 261 4.30 -16.62 -3.28
C PRO A 261 4.86 -15.73 -4.41
N GLU A 262 3.96 -15.14 -5.19
CA GLU A 262 4.32 -14.15 -6.20
C GLU A 262 4.29 -12.73 -5.65
N LEU A 263 5.24 -11.91 -6.10
CA LEU A 263 5.27 -10.49 -5.78
C LEU A 263 4.93 -9.66 -7.01
N TYR A 264 3.90 -8.83 -6.89
CA TYR A 264 3.50 -7.91 -7.94
C TYR A 264 3.46 -6.48 -7.42
N PHE A 265 4.02 -5.55 -8.19
CA PHE A 265 3.85 -4.12 -8.02
C PHE A 265 3.11 -3.56 -9.21
N SER A 266 1.93 -2.99 -8.96
CA SER A 266 1.31 -2.15 -9.96
C SER A 266 2.12 -0.87 -10.09
N ARG A 267 2.19 -0.34 -11.29
CA ARG A 267 2.72 1.00 -11.49
C ARG A 267 1.57 1.96 -11.65
N GLY A 268 1.72 3.14 -11.06
CA GLY A 268 0.96 4.30 -11.47
C GLY A 268 1.37 4.73 -12.87
N SER A 269 0.62 5.67 -13.44
CA SER A 269 1.14 6.47 -14.53
C SER A 269 1.32 7.85 -13.95
N VAL A 270 2.50 8.42 -14.17
CA VAL A 270 2.95 9.55 -13.39
C VAL A 270 2.04 10.75 -13.66
N ARG A 271 1.21 11.11 -12.67
CA ARG A 271 -0.01 11.96 -12.79
C ARG A 271 -0.80 11.72 -14.09
N GLY A 272 -0.72 10.52 -14.64
CA GLY A 272 -1.60 10.06 -15.68
C GLY A 272 -1.30 10.38 -17.12
N MET A 273 -0.05 10.66 -17.47
CA MET A 273 0.28 11.19 -18.78
C MET A 273 1.04 10.24 -19.72
N LEU A 274 1.29 8.99 -19.31
CA LEU A 274 1.76 7.97 -20.25
C LEU A 274 0.64 7.62 -21.23
N VAL A 275 0.72 8.18 -22.43
CA VAL A 275 -0.23 7.94 -23.53
C VAL A 275 0.53 7.65 -24.83
N PRO A 276 -0.05 6.93 -25.79
CA PRO A 276 0.55 6.72 -27.10
C PRO A 276 0.99 8.05 -27.74
N PRO A 277 2.13 8.11 -28.46
CA PRO A 277 2.93 6.99 -28.98
C PRO A 277 4.04 6.48 -28.03
N GLU A 278 4.10 6.95 -26.78
CA GLU A 278 5.07 6.45 -25.81
C GLU A 278 4.89 4.93 -25.61
N PRO A 279 5.95 4.14 -25.40
CA PRO A 279 5.81 2.74 -25.03
C PRO A 279 5.01 2.59 -23.74
N GLY A 280 4.08 1.62 -23.71
CA GLY A 280 3.40 1.25 -22.46
C GLY A 280 4.44 0.82 -21.42
N LYS A 281 4.19 1.19 -20.16
CA LYS A 281 4.98 0.72 -19.03
C LYS A 281 4.67 -0.76 -18.79
N ILE A 282 5.50 -1.39 -17.98
CA ILE A 282 5.32 -2.77 -17.55
C ILE A 282 5.32 -2.72 -16.03
N ASP A 283 4.28 -3.28 -15.43
CA ASP A 283 4.21 -3.54 -13.99
C ASP A 283 5.27 -4.57 -13.60
N GLN A 284 5.61 -4.65 -12.31
CA GLN A 284 6.71 -5.51 -11.88
C GLN A 284 6.14 -6.78 -11.29
N PHE A 285 6.47 -7.90 -11.91
CA PHE A 285 6.06 -9.22 -11.46
C PHE A 285 7.31 -10.05 -11.18
N PHE A 286 7.37 -10.62 -9.98
CA PHE A 286 8.49 -11.41 -9.51
C PHE A 286 7.98 -12.78 -9.08
N THR A 287 8.74 -13.80 -9.45
CA THR A 287 8.48 -15.20 -9.09
C THR A 287 9.73 -15.78 -8.42
N TRP A 288 9.53 -16.76 -7.56
CA TRP A 288 10.64 -17.45 -6.92
C TRP A 288 11.39 -18.35 -7.90
N SER A 289 12.71 -18.22 -7.94
CA SER A 289 13.59 -19.09 -8.71
C SER A 289 14.20 -20.16 -7.81
N SER A 290 13.83 -21.42 -8.06
CA SER A 290 14.41 -22.57 -7.35
C SER A 290 15.91 -22.75 -7.65
N ASP A 291 16.39 -22.22 -8.78
CA ASP A 291 17.78 -22.37 -9.21
C ASP A 291 18.71 -21.39 -8.47
N THR A 292 18.23 -20.16 -8.23
CA THR A 292 19.02 -19.12 -7.54
C THR A 292 18.63 -18.92 -6.07
N HIS A 293 17.52 -19.52 -5.65
CA HIS A 293 16.89 -19.32 -4.33
C HIS A 293 16.61 -17.85 -4.03
N ARG A 294 16.03 -17.14 -5.01
CA ARG A 294 15.74 -15.70 -4.96
C ARG A 294 14.48 -15.37 -5.72
N MET A 295 13.88 -14.23 -5.39
CA MET A 295 12.84 -13.62 -6.22
C MET A 295 13.47 -13.03 -7.48
N GLU A 296 13.00 -13.45 -8.64
CA GLU A 296 13.48 -13.00 -9.94
C GLU A 296 12.39 -12.29 -10.70
N PHE A 297 12.77 -11.27 -11.47
CA PHE A 297 11.84 -10.56 -12.33
C PHE A 297 11.40 -11.46 -13.49
N THR A 298 10.11 -11.76 -13.56
CA THR A 298 9.53 -12.55 -14.63
C THR A 298 9.62 -11.75 -15.94
N TYR A 299 10.20 -12.34 -17.00
CA TYR A 299 10.60 -11.66 -18.25
C TYR A 299 9.56 -10.65 -18.78
N GLN A 300 10.02 -9.53 -19.36
CA GLN A 300 9.19 -8.39 -19.79
C GLN A 300 8.01 -8.71 -20.73
N ASP A 301 8.03 -9.85 -21.42
CA ASP A 301 6.94 -10.25 -22.32
C ASP A 301 5.83 -11.03 -21.59
N ALA A 302 6.05 -11.41 -20.32
CA ALA A 302 5.10 -12.13 -19.49
C ALA A 302 4.05 -11.22 -18.83
N VAL A 303 4.28 -9.90 -18.76
CA VAL A 303 3.31 -8.93 -18.22
C VAL A 303 2.87 -7.99 -19.34
N PRO A 304 1.55 -7.81 -19.59
CA PRO A 304 1.07 -6.92 -20.62
C PRO A 304 1.54 -5.48 -20.39
N ARG A 305 2.00 -4.83 -21.48
CA ARG A 305 2.28 -3.39 -21.46
C ARG A 305 1.00 -2.60 -21.25
N ASP A 306 1.09 -1.55 -20.45
CA ASP A 306 -0.06 -0.73 -20.14
C ASP A 306 0.24 0.79 -20.19
N HIS A 307 -0.83 1.55 -20.37
CA HIS A 307 -0.84 3.01 -20.29
C HIS A 307 -1.69 3.52 -19.12
N GLY A 308 -2.19 2.60 -18.29
CA GLY A 308 -3.12 2.87 -17.21
C GLY A 308 -2.44 3.52 -16.01
N ARG A 309 -3.21 3.89 -14.99
CA ARG A 309 -2.73 4.50 -13.75
C ARG A 309 -3.02 3.58 -12.57
N GLY A 310 -2.33 2.45 -12.51
CA GLY A 310 -2.51 1.44 -11.47
C GLY A 310 -2.54 2.04 -10.06
N ARG A 311 -3.47 1.54 -9.25
CA ARG A 311 -3.72 1.91 -7.87
C ARG A 311 -3.81 0.65 -7.03
N GLN A 312 -5.01 0.21 -6.73
CA GLN A 312 -5.25 -0.94 -5.87
C GLN A 312 -5.04 -2.24 -6.63
N VAL A 313 -4.45 -3.22 -5.95
CA VAL A 313 -4.25 -4.58 -6.46
C VAL A 313 -4.78 -5.62 -5.48
N ALA A 314 -5.40 -6.68 -6.00
CA ALA A 314 -5.79 -7.86 -5.23
C ALA A 314 -5.97 -9.08 -6.13
N TRP A 315 -5.51 -10.23 -5.66
CA TRP A 315 -5.89 -11.54 -6.17
C TRP A 315 -7.26 -11.96 -5.64
N PHE A 316 -8.09 -12.57 -6.48
CA PHE A 316 -9.30 -13.30 -6.09
C PHE A 316 -9.73 -14.23 -7.25
N ASP A 317 -10.51 -15.26 -6.97
CA ASP A 317 -10.99 -16.20 -7.98
C ASP A 317 -12.24 -15.62 -8.67
N ALA A 318 -12.04 -14.85 -9.75
CA ALA A 318 -13.12 -14.11 -10.38
C ALA A 318 -14.04 -15.00 -11.21
N ASP A 319 -13.55 -16.16 -11.65
CA ASP A 319 -14.25 -17.07 -12.56
C ASP A 319 -14.47 -18.50 -12.02
N HIS A 320 -14.09 -18.75 -10.76
CA HIS A 320 -14.19 -20.04 -10.05
C HIS A 320 -13.56 -21.21 -10.79
N LYS A 321 -12.51 -20.96 -11.58
CA LYS A 321 -11.74 -22.05 -12.21
C LYS A 321 -10.60 -22.56 -11.33
N GLY A 322 -10.49 -22.04 -10.11
CA GLY A 322 -9.52 -22.48 -9.11
C GLY A 322 -8.13 -21.86 -9.28
N SER A 323 -7.98 -20.88 -10.18
CA SER A 323 -6.85 -19.95 -10.25
C SER A 323 -7.34 -18.57 -9.85
N ASN A 324 -6.55 -17.81 -9.08
CA ASN A 324 -6.93 -16.42 -8.82
C ASN A 324 -6.57 -15.54 -10.02
N GLU A 325 -7.36 -14.50 -10.25
CA GLU A 325 -7.05 -13.38 -11.13
C GLU A 325 -6.58 -12.18 -10.32
N LEU A 326 -5.61 -11.45 -10.85
CA LEU A 326 -5.10 -10.21 -10.26
C LEU A 326 -5.82 -9.00 -10.86
N LEU A 327 -6.71 -8.39 -10.08
CA LEU A 327 -7.33 -7.12 -10.45
C LEU A 327 -6.41 -5.96 -10.09
N VAL A 328 -6.12 -5.14 -11.10
CA VAL A 328 -5.39 -3.88 -10.96
C VAL A 328 -6.36 -2.74 -11.27
N SER A 329 -6.86 -2.07 -10.22
CA SER A 329 -7.65 -0.86 -10.38
C SER A 329 -6.77 0.28 -10.89
N ALA A 330 -7.36 1.20 -11.62
CA ALA A 330 -6.65 2.25 -12.30
C ALA A 330 -7.39 3.58 -12.19
N TYR A 331 -6.65 4.60 -11.79
CA TYR A 331 -7.17 5.96 -11.68
C TYR A 331 -7.47 6.53 -13.07
N LEU A 332 -8.71 6.96 -13.34
CA LEU A 332 -9.11 7.63 -14.61
C LEU A 332 -8.65 6.92 -15.90
N SER A 333 -8.41 5.62 -15.84
CA SER A 333 -7.97 4.77 -16.96
C SER A 333 -8.52 3.38 -16.75
N ASN A 334 -8.52 2.55 -17.79
CA ASN A 334 -9.09 1.21 -17.69
C ASN A 334 -8.32 0.37 -16.67
N ASN A 335 -9.08 -0.32 -15.83
CA ASN A 335 -8.54 -1.36 -14.96
C ASN A 335 -8.11 -2.57 -15.80
N ARG A 336 -7.35 -3.46 -15.18
CA ARG A 336 -6.93 -4.73 -15.75
C ARG A 336 -7.32 -5.87 -14.83
N LEU A 337 -7.62 -7.02 -15.41
CA LEU A 337 -7.84 -8.26 -14.69
C LEU A 337 -6.90 -9.27 -15.34
N LEU A 338 -5.82 -9.60 -14.65
CA LEU A 338 -4.75 -10.41 -15.17
C LEU A 338 -4.96 -11.86 -14.72
N THR A 339 -5.17 -12.75 -15.68
CA THR A 339 -5.20 -14.20 -15.45
C THR A 339 -3.89 -14.83 -15.91
N VAL A 340 -3.58 -16.01 -15.38
CA VAL A 340 -2.34 -16.73 -15.70
C VAL A 340 -2.59 -17.69 -16.86
N GLU A 341 -1.89 -17.48 -17.98
CA GLU A 341 -1.89 -18.40 -19.11
C GLU A 341 -0.46 -18.88 -19.39
N GLY A 342 -0.17 -20.11 -18.97
CA GLY A 342 1.18 -20.70 -19.10
C GLY A 342 2.17 -19.98 -18.20
N ASP A 343 3.17 -19.32 -18.81
CA ASP A 343 4.20 -18.51 -18.15
C ASP A 343 3.95 -16.99 -18.30
N THR A 344 2.74 -16.61 -18.70
CA THR A 344 2.37 -15.21 -18.96
C THR A 344 1.09 -14.79 -18.26
N LEU A 345 0.97 -13.49 -17.98
CA LEU A 345 -0.26 -12.84 -17.56
C LEU A 345 -1.00 -12.29 -18.78
N VAL A 346 -2.30 -12.53 -18.83
CA VAL A 346 -3.19 -12.06 -19.91
C VAL A 346 -4.28 -11.18 -19.32
N ASP A 347 -4.47 -10.00 -19.91
CA ASP A 347 -5.53 -9.07 -19.49
C ASP A 347 -6.88 -9.46 -20.10
N ILE A 348 -7.82 -9.82 -19.23
CA ILE A 348 -9.19 -10.23 -19.58
C ILE A 348 -10.24 -9.21 -19.14
N ALA A 349 -9.85 -8.01 -18.69
CA ALA A 349 -10.77 -7.01 -18.14
C ALA A 349 -11.88 -6.58 -19.11
N GLU A 350 -11.61 -6.51 -20.42
CA GLU A 350 -12.62 -6.14 -21.41
C GLU A 350 -13.76 -7.18 -21.48
N GLY A 351 -13.41 -8.47 -21.48
CA GLY A 351 -14.37 -9.56 -21.50
C GLY A 351 -15.23 -9.61 -20.22
N MET A 352 -14.62 -9.30 -19.08
CA MET A 352 -15.29 -9.29 -17.77
C MET A 352 -16.04 -7.99 -17.47
N ASN A 353 -16.10 -7.03 -18.40
CA ASN A 353 -16.69 -5.70 -18.21
C ASN A 353 -16.02 -4.86 -17.10
N LEU A 354 -14.74 -5.11 -16.83
CA LEU A 354 -13.90 -4.40 -15.86
C LEU A 354 -12.95 -3.37 -16.49
N ALA A 355 -12.82 -3.32 -17.82
CA ALA A 355 -11.99 -2.34 -18.54
C ALA A 355 -12.60 -0.91 -18.53
N LYS A 356 -12.82 -0.36 -17.33
CA LYS A 356 -13.34 0.97 -17.02
C LYS A 356 -12.68 1.46 -15.73
N PRO A 357 -12.64 2.76 -15.44
CA PRO A 357 -11.97 3.25 -14.25
C PRO A 357 -12.74 2.93 -12.97
N PHE A 358 -12.00 2.61 -11.92
CA PHE A 358 -12.35 2.85 -10.51
C PHE A 358 -11.06 2.86 -9.68
N MET A 359 -11.02 3.64 -8.60
CA MET A 359 -9.78 3.79 -7.81
C MET A 359 -9.63 2.74 -6.73
N ASN A 360 -10.72 2.45 -6.02
CA ASN A 360 -10.73 1.49 -4.94
C ASN A 360 -11.80 0.45 -5.18
N PHE A 361 -11.57 -0.73 -4.62
CA PHE A 361 -12.54 -1.81 -4.63
C PHE A 361 -12.40 -2.67 -3.37
N ALA A 362 -13.46 -3.39 -3.07
CA ALA A 362 -13.44 -4.54 -2.20
C ALA A 362 -14.09 -5.72 -2.91
N VAL A 363 -13.58 -6.90 -2.59
CA VAL A 363 -14.10 -8.17 -3.11
C VAL A 363 -14.87 -8.85 -2.00
N LEU A 364 -16.11 -9.25 -2.27
CA LEU A 364 -17.01 -9.92 -1.33
C LEU A 364 -18.18 -10.54 -2.11
N ASP A 365 -18.65 -11.72 -1.73
CA ASP A 365 -19.94 -12.26 -2.18
C ASP A 365 -21.09 -11.43 -1.54
N LEU A 366 -21.65 -10.49 -2.30
CA LEU A 366 -22.61 -9.50 -1.79
C LEU A 366 -24.04 -10.01 -1.82
N ASP A 367 -24.39 -10.82 -2.83
CA ASP A 367 -25.75 -11.36 -2.99
C ASP A 367 -25.90 -12.83 -2.52
N GLU A 368 -24.83 -13.41 -1.96
CA GLU A 368 -24.76 -14.78 -1.43
C GLU A 368 -25.04 -15.84 -2.50
N ASP A 369 -24.69 -15.55 -3.76
CA ASP A 369 -24.83 -16.49 -4.87
C ASP A 369 -23.60 -17.41 -5.03
N GLY A 370 -22.60 -17.22 -4.17
CA GLY A 370 -21.36 -17.96 -4.12
C GLY A 370 -20.22 -17.33 -4.92
N TRP A 371 -20.49 -16.29 -5.73
CA TRP A 371 -19.50 -15.58 -6.55
C TRP A 371 -19.01 -14.31 -5.88
N ASP A 372 -17.70 -14.08 -5.95
CA ASP A 372 -17.12 -12.84 -5.47
C ASP A 372 -17.57 -11.65 -6.35
N ASP A 373 -18.27 -10.69 -5.73
CA ASP A 373 -18.67 -9.40 -6.30
C ASP A 373 -17.68 -8.30 -5.94
N LEU A 374 -17.92 -7.10 -6.47
CA LEU A 374 -17.14 -5.91 -6.12
C LEU A 374 -18.00 -4.77 -5.57
N ILE A 375 -17.55 -4.15 -4.48
CA ILE A 375 -17.91 -2.75 -4.18
C ILE A 375 -16.77 -1.90 -4.72
N THR A 376 -17.07 -0.93 -5.57
CA THR A 376 -16.08 -0.05 -6.20
C THR A 376 -16.35 1.41 -5.88
N LEU A 377 -15.28 2.21 -5.88
CA LEU A 377 -15.33 3.64 -5.62
C LEU A 377 -14.67 4.39 -6.78
N ASP A 378 -15.43 5.29 -7.41
CA ASP A 378 -14.94 6.19 -8.46
C ASP A 378 -15.75 7.50 -8.50
N VAL A 379 -15.46 8.37 -9.46
CA VAL A 379 -16.28 9.57 -9.75
C VAL A 379 -17.76 9.18 -9.81
N GLY A 380 -18.59 9.88 -9.04
CA GLY A 380 -20.01 9.58 -8.90
C GLY A 380 -20.38 8.84 -7.61
N GLY A 381 -19.43 8.19 -6.94
CA GLY A 381 -19.64 7.57 -5.62
C GLY A 381 -19.27 6.08 -5.59
N LEU A 382 -20.06 5.32 -4.83
CA LEU A 382 -19.94 3.87 -4.72
C LEU A 382 -20.77 3.17 -5.80
N PHE A 383 -20.29 2.04 -6.27
CA PHE A 383 -20.99 1.16 -7.20
C PHE A 383 -20.86 -0.29 -6.74
N VAL A 384 -21.90 -1.08 -6.96
CA VAL A 384 -21.88 -2.53 -6.79
C VAL A 384 -21.72 -3.15 -8.16
N ALA A 385 -20.74 -4.03 -8.33
CA ALA A 385 -20.52 -4.80 -9.54
C ALA A 385 -20.77 -6.28 -9.22
N LEU A 386 -21.93 -6.79 -9.63
CA LEU A 386 -22.33 -8.18 -9.38
C LEU A 386 -21.69 -9.11 -10.42
N ASN A 387 -21.00 -10.15 -9.98
CA ASN A 387 -20.40 -11.15 -10.82
C ASN A 387 -21.48 -12.08 -11.39
N LYS A 388 -21.60 -12.14 -12.72
CA LYS A 388 -22.57 -13.00 -13.40
C LYS A 388 -21.93 -14.34 -13.74
N GLU A 389 -21.79 -15.16 -12.72
CA GLU A 389 -21.30 -16.55 -12.81
C GLU A 389 -19.94 -16.66 -13.53
N GLY A 390 -19.00 -15.75 -13.23
CA GLY A 390 -17.66 -15.72 -13.82
C GLY A 390 -17.61 -15.28 -15.28
N GLN A 391 -18.72 -14.78 -15.83
CA GLN A 391 -18.78 -14.34 -17.24
C GLN A 391 -18.45 -12.86 -17.40
N TYR A 392 -18.98 -12.00 -16.52
CA TYR A 392 -18.75 -10.56 -16.50
C TYR A 392 -19.33 -9.94 -15.22
N PHE A 393 -18.95 -8.70 -14.93
CA PHE A 393 -19.52 -7.91 -13.83
C PHE A 393 -20.62 -6.96 -14.31
N GLU A 394 -21.80 -7.00 -13.68
CA GLU A 394 -22.92 -6.08 -13.89
C GLU A 394 -22.86 -4.91 -12.89
N PHE A 395 -22.69 -3.69 -13.39
CA PHE A 395 -22.52 -2.51 -12.54
C PHE A 395 -23.85 -1.82 -12.24
N HIS A 396 -24.06 -1.51 -10.97
CA HIS A 396 -25.21 -0.81 -10.44
C HIS A 396 -24.77 0.37 -9.55
N PRO A 397 -25.50 1.49 -9.55
CA PRO A 397 -25.27 2.57 -8.58
C PRO A 397 -25.40 2.06 -7.13
N GLY A 398 -24.46 2.42 -6.25
CA GLY A 398 -24.47 1.99 -4.86
C GLY A 398 -25.72 2.43 -4.08
N GLU A 399 -26.34 3.55 -4.48
CA GLU A 399 -27.59 4.06 -3.89
C GLU A 399 -28.74 3.06 -3.98
N GLU A 400 -28.77 2.19 -5.01
CA GLU A 400 -29.79 1.15 -5.16
C GLU A 400 -29.73 0.12 -4.02
N PHE A 401 -28.56 0.00 -3.37
CA PHE A 401 -28.29 -0.90 -2.26
C PHE A 401 -28.15 -0.18 -0.93
N GLY A 402 -28.32 1.15 -0.88
CA GLY A 402 -28.12 1.94 0.35
C GLY A 402 -26.69 2.40 0.61
N LEU A 403 -25.77 2.19 -0.33
CA LEU A 403 -24.39 2.67 -0.30
C LEU A 403 -24.27 4.09 -0.89
N ALA A 404 -24.97 5.05 -0.29
CA ALA A 404 -24.93 6.46 -0.70
C ALA A 404 -23.90 7.24 0.12
N LEU A 405 -22.91 7.87 -0.53
CA LEU A 405 -21.96 8.74 0.17
C LEU A 405 -22.65 10.00 0.74
N PRO A 406 -22.15 10.57 1.85
CA PRO A 406 -22.73 11.77 2.47
C PRO A 406 -22.52 13.05 1.63
N PHE A 407 -21.80 12.95 0.51
CA PHE A 407 -21.56 14.03 -0.45
C PHE A 407 -21.42 13.46 -1.86
N THR A 408 -21.68 14.29 -2.87
CA THR A 408 -21.43 13.92 -4.26
C THR A 408 -19.94 13.95 -4.56
N MET A 409 -19.39 12.81 -5.00
CA MET A 409 -18.00 12.73 -5.41
C MET A 409 -17.85 13.19 -6.86
N THR A 410 -17.51 14.46 -7.05
CA THR A 410 -17.39 15.09 -8.37
C THR A 410 -16.04 14.86 -9.04
N ASP A 411 -15.05 14.45 -8.26
CA ASP A 411 -13.73 13.99 -8.69
C ASP A 411 -13.14 13.11 -7.57
N VAL A 412 -12.39 12.09 -7.96
CA VAL A 412 -11.59 11.26 -7.07
C VAL A 412 -10.18 11.80 -7.10
N SER A 413 -9.93 12.88 -6.37
CA SER A 413 -8.57 13.45 -6.35
C SER A 413 -7.58 12.45 -5.72
N TRP A 414 -6.30 12.53 -6.09
CA TRP A 414 -5.19 11.85 -5.40
C TRP A 414 -5.16 12.12 -3.89
N GLU A 415 -5.82 13.21 -3.51
CA GLU A 415 -6.06 13.70 -2.17
C GLU A 415 -7.09 12.85 -1.40
N SER A 416 -8.04 12.20 -2.07
CA SER A 416 -8.94 11.20 -1.47
C SER A 416 -8.13 9.94 -1.13
N SER A 417 -8.04 9.66 0.17
CA SER A 417 -7.23 8.56 0.72
C SER A 417 -8.13 7.44 1.21
N VAL A 418 -9.14 7.13 0.41
CA VAL A 418 -10.23 6.29 0.85
C VAL A 418 -9.72 4.88 1.07
N ALA A 419 -9.94 4.37 2.28
CA ALA A 419 -9.80 2.95 2.57
C ALA A 419 -11.21 2.36 2.70
N LEU A 420 -11.41 1.24 2.03
CA LEU A 420 -12.64 0.47 2.07
C LEU A 420 -12.33 -0.80 2.86
N HIS A 421 -12.86 -0.91 4.07
CA HIS A 421 -12.68 -2.07 4.92
C HIS A 421 -13.94 -2.94 4.89
N VAL A 422 -13.74 -4.25 4.73
CA VAL A 422 -14.77 -5.29 4.81
C VAL A 422 -14.58 -6.02 6.13
N LEU A 423 -15.54 -5.94 7.03
CA LEU A 423 -15.46 -6.46 8.40
C LEU A 423 -16.86 -6.65 8.99
N ASP A 424 -17.01 -7.54 9.95
CA ASP A 424 -18.26 -7.71 10.70
C ASP A 424 -18.24 -6.76 11.91
N LEU A 425 -19.09 -5.73 11.90
CA LEU A 425 -19.02 -4.63 12.86
C LEU A 425 -19.85 -4.89 14.12
N ASP A 426 -20.96 -5.61 14.00
CA ASP A 426 -21.92 -5.84 15.08
C ASP A 426 -22.03 -7.32 15.52
N ASN A 427 -21.19 -8.18 14.96
CA ASN A 427 -21.10 -9.61 15.26
C ASN A 427 -22.40 -10.37 14.98
N ASP A 428 -23.01 -10.10 13.82
CA ASP A 428 -24.14 -10.84 13.29
C ASP A 428 -23.74 -11.96 12.30
N GLY A 429 -22.48 -11.96 11.85
CA GLY A 429 -21.92 -12.94 10.93
C GLY A 429 -21.95 -12.51 9.46
N ASP A 430 -22.43 -11.30 9.16
CA ASP A 430 -22.37 -10.68 7.85
C ASP A 430 -21.23 -9.64 7.80
N LEU A 431 -20.67 -9.45 6.60
CA LEU A 431 -19.55 -8.54 6.42
C LEU A 431 -20.07 -7.16 5.98
N ASP A 432 -19.84 -6.17 6.83
CA ASP A 432 -20.17 -4.75 6.68
C ASP A 432 -19.05 -3.96 5.98
N ILE A 433 -19.32 -2.67 5.75
CA ILE A 433 -18.37 -1.75 5.12
C ILE A 433 -18.05 -0.57 6.03
N TRP A 434 -16.76 -0.36 6.28
CA TRP A 434 -16.24 0.85 6.92
C TRP A 434 -15.38 1.63 5.93
N LEU A 435 -15.83 2.82 5.55
CA LEU A 435 -15.08 3.77 4.73
C LEU A 435 -14.36 4.81 5.59
N THR A 436 -13.07 5.03 5.34
CA THR A 436 -12.29 6.09 6.00
C THR A 436 -11.54 6.95 4.99
N GLY A 437 -11.04 8.12 5.41
CA GLY A 437 -10.30 9.01 4.51
C GLY A 437 -11.17 9.69 3.44
N LEU A 438 -12.49 9.72 3.65
CA LEU A 438 -13.44 10.39 2.78
C LEU A 438 -13.33 11.91 2.94
N ARG A 439 -13.35 12.64 1.82
CA ARG A 439 -13.51 14.09 1.83
C ARG A 439 -14.07 14.59 0.50
N PRO A 440 -14.88 15.67 0.51
CA PRO A 440 -15.32 16.33 -0.72
C PRO A 440 -14.13 16.78 -1.58
N PHE A 441 -14.30 16.80 -2.90
CA PHE A 441 -13.27 17.28 -3.81
C PHE A 441 -12.87 18.75 -3.56
N GLU A 442 -13.85 19.56 -3.14
CA GLU A 442 -13.67 20.99 -2.86
C GLU A 442 -12.81 21.27 -1.63
N SER A 443 -12.46 20.23 -0.86
CA SER A 443 -11.68 20.33 0.36
C SER A 443 -10.28 20.87 0.09
N VAL A 444 -9.83 21.79 0.94
CA VAL A 444 -8.46 22.31 0.94
C VAL A 444 -7.58 21.51 1.90
N LYS A 445 -6.26 21.58 1.68
CA LYS A 445 -5.29 20.95 2.59
C LYS A 445 -5.53 21.41 4.03
N GLY A 446 -5.83 20.45 4.91
CA GLY A 446 -6.10 20.68 6.34
C GLY A 446 -7.57 20.52 6.72
N ASP A 447 -8.48 20.40 5.74
CA ASP A 447 -9.86 20.01 6.02
C ASP A 447 -9.93 18.60 6.60
N PRO A 448 -10.87 18.33 7.52
CA PRO A 448 -10.96 17.06 8.19
C PRO A 448 -11.47 15.97 7.24
N PHE A 449 -11.01 14.73 7.46
CA PHE A 449 -11.53 13.54 6.80
C PHE A 449 -12.76 13.03 7.54
N SER A 450 -13.74 12.54 6.79
CA SER A 450 -14.91 11.82 7.26
C SER A 450 -14.72 10.31 7.17
N MET A 451 -15.57 9.59 7.89
CA MET A 451 -15.75 8.15 7.79
C MET A 451 -17.23 7.81 7.74
N VAL A 452 -17.56 6.65 7.18
CA VAL A 452 -18.93 6.15 7.05
C VAL A 452 -18.96 4.66 7.36
N PHE A 453 -19.98 4.22 8.08
CA PHE A 453 -20.22 2.82 8.43
C PHE A 453 -21.53 2.38 7.79
N TYR A 454 -21.45 1.35 6.94
CA TYR A 454 -22.62 0.73 6.34
C TYR A 454 -22.79 -0.67 6.90
N GLN A 455 -23.89 -0.89 7.59
CA GLN A 455 -24.29 -2.23 8.05
C GLN A 455 -25.04 -2.95 6.95
N ARG A 456 -24.68 -4.21 6.71
CA ARG A 456 -25.25 -5.06 5.67
C ARG A 456 -26.37 -5.93 6.25
N ASP A 457 -27.48 -6.02 5.51
CA ASP A 457 -28.48 -7.09 5.63
C ASP A 457 -28.70 -7.65 4.22
N LYS A 458 -28.04 -8.77 3.94
CA LYS A 458 -27.95 -9.35 2.59
C LYS A 458 -27.40 -8.33 1.58
N LEU A 459 -28.11 -8.09 0.48
CA LEU A 459 -27.66 -7.16 -0.55
C LEU A 459 -27.99 -5.68 -0.23
N HIS A 460 -28.56 -5.37 0.95
CA HIS A 460 -28.91 -4.00 1.33
C HIS A 460 -28.01 -3.49 2.46
N PHE A 461 -27.73 -2.19 2.43
CA PHE A 461 -26.86 -1.50 3.37
C PHE A 461 -27.58 -0.33 4.04
N GLU A 462 -27.37 -0.15 5.33
CA GLU A 462 -27.82 1.02 6.09
C GLU A 462 -26.63 1.83 6.58
N ASP A 463 -26.61 3.14 6.32
CA ASP A 463 -25.65 4.06 6.97
C ASP A 463 -25.99 4.18 8.46
N ILE A 464 -25.12 3.64 9.31
CA ILE A 464 -25.27 3.64 10.77
C ILE A 464 -24.28 4.59 11.47
N THR A 465 -23.60 5.47 10.72
CA THR A 465 -22.57 6.39 11.24
C THR A 465 -23.09 7.25 12.40
N GLU A 466 -24.30 7.79 12.28
CA GLU A 466 -24.94 8.59 13.34
C GLU A 466 -25.31 7.72 14.56
N LYS A 467 -25.81 6.50 14.32
CA LYS A 467 -26.18 5.56 15.40
C LYS A 467 -24.98 5.18 16.25
N LEU A 468 -23.80 5.09 15.63
CA LEU A 468 -22.53 4.78 16.30
C LEU A 468 -21.88 5.99 16.97
N GLY A 469 -22.48 7.19 16.86
CA GLY A 469 -21.93 8.43 17.42
C GLY A 469 -20.71 8.97 16.68
N MET A 470 -20.51 8.57 15.42
CA MET A 470 -19.29 8.86 14.66
C MET A 470 -19.38 10.08 13.72
N SER A 471 -20.55 10.71 13.60
CA SER A 471 -20.76 11.84 12.68
C SER A 471 -19.84 13.05 12.93
N ASP A 472 -19.49 13.29 14.20
CA ASP A 472 -18.63 14.42 14.61
C ASP A 472 -17.14 14.05 14.71
N ILE A 473 -16.80 12.76 14.57
CA ILE A 473 -15.41 12.28 14.64
C ILE A 473 -14.81 12.38 13.23
N GLN A 474 -14.15 13.52 12.98
CA GLN A 474 -13.54 13.84 11.70
C GLN A 474 -12.09 14.26 11.91
N SER A 475 -11.12 13.59 11.26
CA SER A 475 -9.70 13.99 11.18
C SER A 475 -8.77 12.87 10.70
N PHE A 476 -9.20 11.60 10.77
CA PHE A 476 -8.34 10.47 10.44
C PHE A 476 -8.32 10.22 8.93
N ARG A 477 -7.13 10.34 8.34
CA ARG A 477 -6.94 9.99 6.93
C ARG A 477 -7.07 8.47 6.72
N TYR A 478 -6.65 7.68 7.69
CA TYR A 478 -6.77 6.23 7.70
C TYR A 478 -7.12 5.74 9.09
N VAL A 479 -7.81 4.61 9.12
CA VAL A 479 -8.01 3.81 10.33
C VAL A 479 -7.47 2.42 10.04
N LEU A 480 -6.84 1.79 11.03
CA LEU A 480 -6.46 0.38 10.99
C LEU A 480 -7.46 -0.42 11.84
N PRO A 481 -8.44 -1.13 11.24
CA PRO A 481 -9.41 -1.92 11.99
C PRO A 481 -8.75 -3.15 12.63
N GLY A 482 -9.17 -3.52 13.82
CA GLY A 482 -8.69 -4.70 14.55
C GLY A 482 -9.33 -4.77 15.94
N ASP A 483 -9.44 -5.97 16.51
CA ASP A 483 -9.90 -6.16 17.89
C ASP A 483 -8.68 -6.09 18.81
N PHE A 484 -8.32 -4.88 19.25
CA PHE A 484 -7.05 -4.66 19.94
C PHE A 484 -7.10 -5.04 21.40
N ASP A 485 -8.28 -5.04 22.01
CA ASP A 485 -8.43 -5.44 23.40
C ASP A 485 -9.04 -6.83 23.59
N ASN A 486 -9.18 -7.57 22.49
CA ASN A 486 -9.64 -8.95 22.46
C ASN A 486 -11.04 -9.13 23.09
N ASP A 487 -11.88 -8.09 23.08
CA ASP A 487 -13.23 -8.16 23.66
C ASP A 487 -14.28 -8.77 22.71
N GLY A 488 -13.88 -9.06 21.48
CA GLY A 488 -14.70 -9.67 20.44
C GLY A 488 -15.31 -8.65 19.49
N LEU A 489 -15.13 -7.34 19.71
CA LEU A 489 -15.61 -6.27 18.83
C LEU A 489 -14.44 -5.70 18.00
N VAL A 490 -14.72 -5.31 16.75
CA VAL A 490 -13.70 -4.66 15.91
C VAL A 490 -13.57 -3.20 16.31
N ASP A 491 -12.40 -2.81 16.83
CA ASP A 491 -11.99 -1.43 17.08
C ASP A 491 -11.31 -0.83 15.83
N GLY A 492 -10.74 0.38 15.95
CA GLY A 492 -9.82 0.92 14.95
C GLY A 492 -8.77 1.87 15.49
N PHE A 493 -7.54 1.83 14.96
CA PHE A 493 -6.53 2.86 15.21
C PHE A 493 -6.62 3.98 14.17
N GLY A 494 -7.08 5.15 14.58
CA GLY A 494 -7.06 6.38 13.80
C GLY A 494 -5.64 6.94 13.65
N LEU A 495 -5.19 7.07 12.41
CA LEU A 495 -3.88 7.61 12.05
C LEU A 495 -3.99 9.08 11.65
N GLY A 496 -4.00 9.96 12.66
CA GLY A 496 -4.05 11.43 12.51
C GLY A 496 -2.73 12.11 12.89
N ALA A 497 -2.80 13.32 13.45
CA ALA A 497 -1.64 13.97 14.07
C ALA A 497 -1.14 13.23 15.32
N SER A 498 -2.03 12.49 15.96
CA SER A 498 -1.76 11.52 17.01
C SER A 498 -2.41 10.18 16.66
N LEU A 499 -1.87 9.11 17.24
CA LEU A 499 -2.56 7.82 17.29
C LEU A 499 -3.76 7.93 18.23
N VAL A 500 -4.90 7.42 17.79
CA VAL A 500 -6.13 7.42 18.58
C VAL A 500 -6.81 6.06 18.41
N LEU A 501 -7.18 5.41 19.52
CA LEU A 501 -8.00 4.21 19.50
C LEU A 501 -9.48 4.61 19.42
N LEU A 502 -10.17 4.09 18.42
CA LEU A 502 -11.62 4.09 18.29
C LEU A 502 -12.11 2.77 18.84
N LYS A 503 -12.36 2.72 20.16
CA LYS A 503 -12.85 1.51 20.83
C LYS A 503 -14.33 1.30 20.50
N ASN A 504 -14.68 0.12 20.02
CA ASN A 504 -16.06 -0.26 19.76
C ASN A 504 -16.72 -0.71 21.08
N LEU A 505 -17.90 -0.17 21.38
CA LEU A 505 -18.69 -0.51 22.57
C LEU A 505 -19.97 -1.27 22.19
N GLY A 506 -20.02 -1.82 20.98
CA GLY A 506 -21.16 -2.50 20.40
C GLY A 506 -22.33 -1.52 20.19
N PRO A 507 -23.56 -1.84 20.64
CA PRO A 507 -24.72 -0.97 20.47
C PRO A 507 -24.58 0.42 21.12
N ALA A 508 -23.60 0.63 22.00
CA ALA A 508 -23.33 1.93 22.61
C ALA A 508 -22.48 2.87 21.70
N GLY A 509 -22.05 2.39 20.52
CA GLY A 509 -21.26 3.16 19.57
C GLY A 509 -19.76 3.08 19.84
N PHE A 510 -19.02 4.11 19.41
CA PHE A 510 -17.57 4.16 19.55
C PHE A 510 -17.12 5.18 20.60
N GLN A 511 -16.01 4.87 21.26
CA GLN A 511 -15.31 5.78 22.16
C GLN A 511 -13.91 6.09 21.64
N THR A 512 -13.56 7.36 21.62
CA THR A 512 -12.21 7.83 21.30
C THR A 512 -11.31 7.79 22.53
N ILE A 513 -10.17 7.10 22.44
CA ILE A 513 -9.18 6.95 23.50
C ILE A 513 -7.81 7.37 22.96
N GLU A 514 -7.15 8.31 23.64
CA GLU A 514 -5.74 8.63 23.37
C GLU A 514 -4.84 7.69 24.19
N PRO A 515 -3.80 7.09 23.59
CA PRO A 515 -2.85 6.27 24.34
C PRO A 515 -2.01 7.12 25.30
N ASP A 516 -1.58 6.54 26.43
CA ASP A 516 -0.60 7.12 27.35
C ASP A 516 0.71 6.31 27.31
N PRO A 517 1.85 6.90 26.87
CA PRO A 517 2.01 8.29 26.43
C PRO A 517 1.39 8.56 25.07
N VAL A 518 1.04 9.83 24.82
CA VAL A 518 0.54 10.28 23.51
C VAL A 518 1.59 9.99 22.43
N VAL A 519 1.18 9.23 21.41
CA VAL A 519 2.02 8.92 20.25
C VAL A 519 1.71 9.94 19.15
N LEU A 520 2.65 10.85 18.93
CA LEU A 520 2.57 11.83 17.83
C LEU A 520 3.03 11.20 16.52
N LEU A 521 2.17 11.29 15.52
CA LEU A 521 2.44 10.83 14.16
C LEU A 521 2.79 12.03 13.27
N GLN A 522 3.35 11.77 12.10
CA GLN A 522 3.49 12.81 11.08
C GLN A 522 2.26 12.80 10.18
N ASP A 523 1.98 13.94 9.55
CA ASP A 523 0.93 14.04 8.54
C ASP A 523 1.13 12.96 7.47
N GLU A 524 0.04 12.28 7.10
CA GLU A 524 0.01 11.20 6.11
C GLU A 524 0.68 9.92 6.64
N THR A 525 0.06 9.22 7.60
CA THR A 525 0.54 7.93 8.12
C THR A 525 -0.29 6.76 7.61
N VAL A 526 0.31 5.78 6.91
CA VAL A 526 -0.26 4.44 6.68
C VAL A 526 0.39 3.42 7.60
N GLY A 527 -0.27 2.28 7.74
CA GLY A 527 0.16 1.20 8.60
C GLY A 527 -0.61 -0.08 8.32
N PHE A 528 -0.32 -1.11 9.10
CA PHE A 528 -1.09 -2.35 9.16
C PHE A 528 -1.12 -2.83 10.62
N VAL A 529 -1.94 -3.85 10.88
CA VAL A 529 -2.09 -4.47 12.20
C VAL A 529 -1.84 -5.96 12.09
N ALA A 530 -1.13 -6.54 13.06
CA ALA A 530 -0.86 -7.97 13.14
C ALA A 530 -0.37 -8.30 14.55
N ASP A 531 -0.51 -9.55 14.98
CA ASP A 531 0.15 -10.06 16.19
C ASP A 531 1.62 -10.36 15.87
N LEU A 532 2.50 -9.36 16.00
CA LEU A 532 3.88 -9.47 15.53
C LEU A 532 4.78 -10.28 16.47
N ASP A 533 4.55 -10.24 17.79
CA ASP A 533 5.32 -11.02 18.77
C ASP A 533 4.61 -12.30 19.23
N ASN A 534 3.54 -12.70 18.54
CA ASN A 534 2.76 -13.91 18.80
C ASN A 534 2.27 -13.99 20.25
N ASP A 535 1.90 -12.86 20.84
CA ASP A 535 1.40 -12.76 22.22
C ASP A 535 -0.14 -12.77 22.32
N GLY A 536 -0.82 -12.85 21.17
CA GLY A 536 -2.26 -12.89 21.01
C GLY A 536 -2.94 -11.52 20.96
N TRP A 537 -2.16 -10.43 21.05
CA TRP A 537 -2.66 -9.07 20.97
C TRP A 537 -2.20 -8.41 19.69
N LEU A 538 -3.13 -7.78 18.96
CA LEU A 538 -2.77 -7.10 17.72
C LEU A 538 -1.87 -5.89 18.03
N ASP A 539 -0.70 -5.87 17.39
CA ASP A 539 0.18 -4.71 17.29
C ASP A 539 -0.19 -3.85 16.09
N ALA A 540 0.37 -2.64 16.02
CA ALA A 540 0.30 -1.79 14.83
C ALA A 540 1.69 -1.34 14.36
N ILE A 541 1.86 -1.28 13.05
CA ILE A 541 3.02 -0.66 12.41
C ILE A 541 2.59 0.62 11.73
N THR A 542 3.38 1.69 11.89
CA THR A 542 3.29 2.88 11.05
C THR A 542 4.48 2.93 10.10
N ALA A 543 4.24 3.22 8.81
CA ALA A 543 5.29 3.21 7.79
C ALA A 543 5.64 4.60 7.23
N MET A 544 4.76 5.60 7.34
CA MET A 544 5.06 6.97 6.89
C MET A 544 5.46 7.88 8.07
N GLY A 545 6.36 8.82 7.79
CA GLY A 545 6.86 9.75 8.80
C GLY A 545 7.83 9.09 9.78
N LYS A 546 7.39 8.87 11.03
CA LYS A 546 8.13 8.03 11.99
C LYS A 546 7.67 6.60 11.79
N ARG A 547 8.62 5.71 11.48
CA ARG A 547 8.35 4.28 11.43
C ARG A 547 8.33 3.74 12.86
N LEU A 548 7.16 3.33 13.33
CA LEU A 548 6.96 2.88 14.70
C LEU A 548 6.35 1.48 14.67
N ARG A 549 6.85 0.60 15.52
CA ARG A 549 6.08 -0.50 16.06
C ARG A 549 5.39 -0.02 17.33
N ILE A 550 4.08 -0.16 17.34
CA ILE A 550 3.19 0.12 18.46
C ILE A 550 2.86 -1.25 19.04
N SER A 551 3.59 -1.65 20.08
CA SER A 551 3.34 -2.92 20.74
C SER A 551 2.17 -2.80 21.69
N ASN A 552 1.19 -3.69 21.53
CA ASN A 552 0.08 -3.85 22.45
C ASN A 552 0.53 -4.71 23.63
N LYS A 553 0.25 -4.24 24.85
CA LYS A 553 0.65 -4.91 26.10
C LYS A 553 -0.52 -5.05 27.07
N SER A 554 -1.71 -5.15 26.49
CA SER A 554 -2.95 -5.44 27.18
C SER A 554 -2.91 -6.84 27.80
N THR A 555 -3.81 -7.10 28.75
CA THR A 555 -3.87 -8.38 29.49
C THR A 555 -5.32 -8.74 29.81
N GLY A 556 -5.57 -10.01 30.16
CA GLY A 556 -6.89 -10.47 30.64
C GLY A 556 -7.64 -11.28 29.60
N ASN A 557 -8.01 -10.66 28.48
CA ASN A 557 -8.65 -11.34 27.35
C ASN A 557 -7.63 -12.22 26.58
N SER A 558 -8.12 -13.01 25.62
CA SER A 558 -7.31 -13.88 24.77
C SER A 558 -7.80 -13.81 23.33
N ALA A 559 -7.13 -14.46 22.38
CA ALA A 559 -7.57 -14.51 21.00
C ALA A 559 -7.39 -15.92 20.42
N LEU A 560 -8.20 -16.23 19.41
CA LEU A 560 -8.00 -17.36 18.52
C LEU A 560 -7.45 -16.86 17.19
N MET A 561 -6.22 -17.26 16.87
CA MET A 561 -5.61 -17.07 15.56
C MET A 561 -6.02 -18.23 14.64
N VAL A 562 -6.64 -17.94 13.51
CA VAL A 562 -7.06 -18.93 12.52
C VAL A 562 -6.21 -18.82 11.26
N TYR A 563 -5.54 -19.92 10.93
CA TYR A 563 -4.70 -20.05 9.74
C TYR A 563 -5.42 -20.92 8.72
N LEU A 564 -5.54 -20.44 7.49
CA LEU A 564 -6.10 -21.22 6.38
C LEU A 564 -5.00 -21.65 5.43
N THR A 565 -5.07 -22.90 4.98
CA THR A 565 -4.19 -23.45 3.94
C THR A 565 -5.04 -24.22 2.93
N ALA A 566 -4.55 -24.36 1.71
CA ALA A 566 -5.17 -25.17 0.67
C ALA A 566 -4.09 -25.91 -0.12
N ASP A 567 -4.45 -27.04 -0.74
CA ASP A 567 -3.59 -27.66 -1.74
C ASP A 567 -3.71 -26.88 -3.05
N GLY A 568 -2.63 -26.23 -3.49
CA GLY A 568 -2.62 -25.36 -4.67
C GLY A 568 -2.78 -23.90 -4.27
N VAL A 569 -3.70 -23.19 -4.93
CA VAL A 569 -3.92 -21.75 -4.74
C VAL A 569 -4.41 -21.46 -3.33
N GLN A 570 -3.91 -20.38 -2.73
CA GLN A 570 -4.39 -19.93 -1.43
C GLN A 570 -5.91 -19.67 -1.43
N PRO A 571 -6.60 -19.95 -0.30
CA PRO A 571 -8.06 -19.87 -0.20
C PRO A 571 -8.56 -18.42 -0.06
N ILE A 572 -8.04 -17.51 -0.89
CA ILE A 572 -8.43 -16.09 -0.91
C ILE A 572 -9.94 -16.00 -1.16
N GLY A 573 -10.63 -15.23 -0.33
CA GLY A 573 -12.07 -15.09 -0.38
C GLY A 573 -12.85 -16.00 0.58
N ALA A 574 -12.20 -16.96 1.24
CA ALA A 574 -12.86 -17.78 2.26
C ALA A 574 -13.46 -16.90 3.37
N ILE A 575 -14.73 -17.15 3.71
CA ILE A 575 -15.41 -16.46 4.82
C ILE A 575 -15.37 -17.39 6.04
N VAL A 576 -14.77 -16.89 7.12
CA VAL A 576 -14.61 -17.62 8.37
C VAL A 576 -15.47 -16.96 9.44
N ARG A 577 -16.30 -17.75 10.10
CA ARG A 577 -17.22 -17.29 11.15
C ARG A 577 -16.88 -17.94 12.49
N ALA A 578 -16.63 -17.11 13.50
CA ALA A 578 -16.45 -17.55 14.88
C ALA A 578 -17.78 -17.50 15.64
N TYR A 579 -18.21 -18.66 16.16
CA TYR A 579 -19.47 -18.80 16.89
C TYR A 579 -19.21 -18.73 18.40
N TYR A 580 -19.61 -17.62 19.02
CA TYR A 580 -19.37 -17.38 20.43
C TYR A 580 -20.45 -18.02 21.32
N ALA A 581 -20.07 -18.36 22.55
CA ALA A 581 -20.97 -19.00 23.51
C ALA A 581 -22.15 -18.11 23.95
N ASN A 582 -22.05 -16.79 23.79
CA ASN A 582 -23.12 -15.81 24.03
C ASN A 582 -24.14 -15.76 22.86
N GLY A 583 -23.87 -16.44 21.74
CA GLY A 583 -24.70 -16.46 20.54
C GLY A 583 -24.31 -15.47 19.45
N SER A 584 -23.34 -14.58 19.67
CA SER A 584 -22.82 -13.71 18.61
C SER A 584 -21.96 -14.48 17.63
N VAL A 585 -21.87 -13.99 16.40
CA VAL A 585 -21.12 -14.61 15.32
C VAL A 585 -20.25 -13.55 14.71
N ARG A 586 -18.93 -13.75 14.66
CA ARG A 586 -18.04 -12.78 14.01
C ARG A 586 -17.48 -13.35 12.72
N ALA A 587 -17.62 -12.64 11.61
CA ALA A 587 -17.08 -13.03 10.32
C ALA A 587 -15.80 -12.26 9.97
N GLN A 588 -14.88 -12.95 9.27
CA GLN A 588 -13.74 -12.34 8.57
C GLN A 588 -13.53 -13.03 7.23
N ARG A 589 -13.12 -12.25 6.22
CA ARG A 589 -12.77 -12.76 4.88
C ARG A 589 -11.25 -12.88 4.74
N TYR A 590 -10.78 -14.06 4.39
CA TYR A 590 -9.36 -14.32 4.17
C TYR A 590 -8.86 -13.64 2.90
N GLY A 591 -7.73 -12.92 2.99
CA GLY A 591 -7.17 -12.17 1.86
C GLY A 591 -7.99 -10.96 1.41
N SER A 592 -8.84 -10.42 2.29
CA SER A 592 -9.52 -9.14 2.03
C SER A 592 -8.50 -8.02 1.81
N ALA A 593 -8.60 -7.34 0.67
CA ALA A 593 -7.72 -6.23 0.33
C ALA A 593 -8.14 -4.97 1.09
N ALA A 594 -7.68 -4.80 2.35
CA ALA A 594 -8.01 -3.59 3.12
C ALA A 594 -7.15 -3.28 4.36
N SER A 595 -6.00 -3.90 4.58
CA SER A 595 -5.15 -3.46 5.71
C SER A 595 -4.24 -2.30 5.34
N THR A 596 -3.98 -2.05 4.04
CA THR A 596 -3.24 -0.87 3.55
C THR A 596 -3.83 -0.36 2.22
N ARG A 597 -3.77 0.97 1.99
CA ARG A 597 -4.60 1.76 1.04
C ARG A 597 -4.86 1.15 -0.35
N TRP A 598 -3.88 0.48 -0.95
CA TRP A 598 -3.95 -0.05 -2.33
C TRP A 598 -3.39 -1.47 -2.46
N SER A 599 -3.10 -2.15 -1.37
CA SER A 599 -2.34 -3.40 -1.39
C SER A 599 -3.13 -4.54 -0.75
N GLN A 600 -2.82 -5.76 -1.15
CA GLN A 600 -3.38 -6.95 -0.53
C GLN A 600 -2.35 -7.54 0.42
N THR A 601 -2.78 -7.69 1.66
CA THR A 601 -2.01 -8.27 2.77
C THR A 601 -2.70 -9.58 3.14
N LEU A 602 -1.91 -10.60 3.43
CA LEU A 602 -2.41 -11.88 3.91
C LEU A 602 -1.96 -12.10 5.34
N LEU A 603 -2.91 -11.94 6.26
CA LEU A 603 -2.68 -12.16 7.69
C LEU A 603 -3.51 -13.35 8.16
N PRO A 604 -3.05 -14.05 9.21
CA PRO A 604 -3.91 -14.94 9.96
C PRO A 604 -5.13 -14.18 10.46
N LEU A 605 -6.28 -14.85 10.52
CA LEU A 605 -7.51 -14.24 11.04
C LEU A 605 -7.44 -14.19 12.56
N HIS A 606 -7.88 -13.08 13.15
CA HIS A 606 -7.78 -12.83 14.60
C HIS A 606 -9.17 -12.68 15.21
N PHE A 607 -9.56 -13.59 16.10
CA PHE A 607 -10.83 -13.50 16.82
C PHE A 607 -10.59 -13.31 18.32
N GLY A 608 -10.87 -12.11 18.84
CA GLY A 608 -10.78 -11.84 20.27
C GLY A 608 -11.78 -12.67 21.08
N ILE A 609 -11.36 -13.09 22.26
CA ILE A 609 -12.09 -13.91 23.22
C ILE A 609 -12.10 -13.16 24.56
N PRO A 610 -13.24 -12.57 24.95
CA PRO A 610 -13.34 -11.92 26.26
C PRO A 610 -13.18 -12.96 27.38
N LEU A 611 -12.75 -12.52 28.56
CA LEU A 611 -12.50 -13.36 29.76
C LEU A 611 -13.60 -14.39 30.08
N ASP A 612 -14.87 -13.98 29.97
CA ASP A 612 -16.04 -14.84 30.23
C ASP A 612 -16.66 -15.42 28.93
N GLY A 613 -16.01 -15.16 27.79
CA GLY A 613 -16.38 -15.65 26.48
C GLY A 613 -15.76 -17.00 26.15
N ALA A 614 -16.24 -17.60 25.08
CA ALA A 614 -15.60 -18.73 24.43
C ALA A 614 -16.10 -18.83 23.00
N ILE A 615 -15.21 -19.11 22.06
CA ILE A 615 -15.59 -19.56 20.73
C ILE A 615 -15.89 -21.06 20.83
N ARG A 616 -17.08 -21.48 20.36
CA ARG A 616 -17.53 -22.87 20.38
C ARG A 616 -17.13 -23.59 19.11
N GLU A 617 -17.27 -22.90 17.98
CA GLU A 617 -17.05 -23.46 16.65
C GLU A 617 -16.49 -22.38 15.74
N ILE A 618 -15.66 -22.80 14.79
CA ILE A 618 -15.34 -22.03 13.59
C ILE A 618 -16.10 -22.65 12.41
N GLY A 619 -16.82 -21.81 11.68
CA GLY A 619 -17.39 -22.13 10.38
C GLY A 619 -16.53 -21.56 9.27
N ILE A 620 -16.36 -22.31 8.18
CA ILE A 620 -15.70 -21.82 6.96
C ILE A 620 -16.61 -22.07 5.76
N VAL A 621 -16.77 -21.04 4.94
CA VAL A 621 -17.22 -21.16 3.55
C VAL A 621 -16.02 -20.91 2.66
N TRP A 622 -15.58 -21.92 1.92
CA TRP A 622 -14.47 -21.77 0.96
C TRP A 622 -14.97 -21.09 -0.32
N PRO A 623 -14.09 -20.42 -1.09
CA PRO A 623 -14.46 -19.87 -2.39
C PRO A 623 -15.10 -20.93 -3.30
N GLY A 624 -16.26 -20.60 -3.86
CA GLY A 624 -17.07 -21.48 -4.71
C GLY A 624 -17.90 -22.55 -3.99
N ASP A 625 -17.77 -22.71 -2.66
CA ASP A 625 -18.57 -23.66 -1.90
C ASP A 625 -19.86 -22.99 -1.38
N SER A 626 -20.99 -23.69 -1.45
CA SER A 626 -22.26 -23.23 -0.86
C SER A 626 -22.49 -23.73 0.58
N GLU A 627 -21.64 -24.64 1.06
CA GLU A 627 -21.80 -25.27 2.37
C GLU A 627 -20.75 -24.75 3.34
N GLU A 628 -21.19 -24.43 4.55
CA GLU A 628 -20.31 -24.06 5.65
C GLU A 628 -19.84 -25.31 6.41
N ILE A 629 -18.52 -25.46 6.56
CA ILE A 629 -17.91 -26.53 7.34
C ILE A 629 -17.69 -26.05 8.78
N ARG A 630 -18.27 -26.76 9.76
CA ARG A 630 -18.12 -26.46 11.19
C ARG A 630 -17.07 -27.33 11.86
N THR A 631 -16.16 -26.67 12.58
CA THR A 631 -15.13 -27.32 13.41
C THR A 631 -15.25 -26.81 14.85
N SER A 632 -15.30 -27.72 15.83
CA SER A 632 -15.33 -27.33 17.24
C SER A 632 -14.00 -26.74 17.69
N VAL A 633 -14.06 -25.74 18.56
CA VAL A 633 -12.90 -25.11 19.19
C VAL A 633 -12.76 -25.60 20.63
N GLU A 634 -11.57 -26.02 21.03
CA GLU A 634 -11.29 -26.46 22.39
C GLU A 634 -11.17 -25.26 23.34
N ILE A 635 -11.59 -25.44 24.60
CA ILE A 635 -11.47 -24.38 25.61
C ILE A 635 -9.98 -24.05 25.83
N GLY A 636 -9.64 -22.77 25.68
CA GLY A 636 -8.26 -22.29 25.82
C GLY A 636 -7.39 -22.49 24.57
N GLN A 637 -7.97 -22.95 23.46
CA GLN A 637 -7.28 -23.00 22.18
C GLN A 637 -7.05 -21.57 21.66
N THR A 638 -5.80 -21.24 21.33
CA THR A 638 -5.40 -19.91 20.83
C THR A 638 -4.95 -19.92 19.38
N VAL A 639 -4.73 -21.11 18.79
CA VAL A 639 -4.38 -21.28 17.38
C VAL A 639 -5.20 -22.42 16.78
N LEU A 640 -5.75 -22.20 15.59
CA LEU A 640 -6.45 -23.20 14.81
C LEU A 640 -6.01 -23.13 13.35
N SER A 641 -5.38 -24.19 12.86
CA SER A 641 -5.02 -24.32 11.44
C SER A 641 -6.02 -25.21 10.73
N LEU A 642 -6.58 -24.72 9.64
CA LEU A 642 -7.58 -25.41 8.83
C LEU A 642 -7.05 -25.54 7.40
N LYS A 643 -7.33 -26.69 6.79
CA LYS A 643 -6.89 -27.01 5.43
C LYS A 643 -8.10 -27.42 4.59
N ARG A 644 -8.18 -26.90 3.36
CA ARG A 644 -9.20 -27.31 2.37
C ARG A 644 -9.00 -28.76 1.94
#